data_AF-A0A432EWT9-F1
#
_entry.id   AF-A0A432EWT9-F1
#
_cell.length_a   1.000
_cell.length_b   1.000
_cell.length_c   1.000
_cell.angle_alpha   90.00
_cell.angle_beta   90.00
_cell.angle_gamma   90.00
#
_symmetry.space_group_name_H-M   'P 1'
#
loop_
_entity.id
_entity.type
_entity.pdbx_description
1 polymer ?
#
loop_
_entity_poly.entity_id
_entity_poly.type
_entity_poly.pdbx_seq_one_letter_code
_entity_poly.pdbx_strand_id
1 'polypeptide(L)'
;MVGKIVDEQSGEHLAARVYVENAKGEWFFVQSAAPKGTAIQYNKTNWLRKDAFEKHTTISAHPFRAELPPDDYTLTVERGKEYFAATQQVSLGQADAEIEIRLRRWINMAKRGWYSGETHIHRTLQELPNVIQAEDLNVAMPLTYWVTRSGLPPTAGNKNIGGDIPDNLITVDPTHVIWPRNTEYEIFSVGPKRHTLGALFFLNHKSVFNEGVPPWGPLAKHARAEGTILDMDKLDWPFSMTLPHSTGARLYELANNHLWRTKFAFTKWNSQTTGFLQPPAGNTTGNEEEWMNYTLGQYYTLLNAGFALVPTAGSANGVHPVPAGFSRVYVHQPNGFSYEKWLAGLKHGRSFVTTGPMLFAKVNGQQPGAKLALAQDGGEVTVTGEVISKTPVSFLEIVANGRPVLKIRARPKTTPSDARQMTFSATLPIKTSGWIAVRCFEERPGGRLRFAHTGQWSIDVPGKPLRPSPEEKEYLIRRVREEINRSKDILSVEAMAEYNAALAHYQGLATSNPPTPEARAPRRDSELRRWLDNMVTHHRYTPHEVRAATGLPLAKVRQNLDDWDITGKRLAKRSADAPLKVLPYPGGRHPRIGFLDGALVPQRETKVSIFPPWDPHSYAVVDVPEAIWSNLGLTYLAHTHIPTVWDKQGKKLEPLEWTHNPDGSLSLLRPLPNGIVFGSRVTPGQEVVKMNLWIRNDSAETLTGLRAQVCVMLKGLSGFNQRIHANKVIDGSWVACRDADGQRWIITGWEPLHRPWENPPVPCLHADPSFPDCLPGKTVQAKGIIAFHEGKGIRQQIAKLKALYLNRR
;
A
#
# COMPACT_ATOMS: atom_id res chain seq x y z
N MET A 1 -7.56 37.04 21.93
CA MET A 1 -7.03 35.80 22.57
C MET A 1 -5.52 35.77 22.49
N VAL A 2 -4.84 35.44 23.60
CA VAL A 2 -3.39 35.24 23.70
C VAL A 2 -3.13 33.83 24.25
N GLY A 3 -2.18 33.11 23.66
CA GLY A 3 -1.91 31.73 24.03
C GLY A 3 -0.44 31.38 24.13
N LYS A 4 -0.12 30.35 24.90
CA LYS A 4 1.22 29.73 24.96
C LYS A 4 1.11 28.21 24.91
N ILE A 5 2.15 27.56 24.40
CA ILE A 5 2.22 26.11 24.23
C ILE A 5 3.42 25.62 25.00
N VAL A 6 3.21 24.65 25.88
CA VAL A 6 4.27 24.10 26.74
C VAL A 6 4.31 22.57 26.67
N ASP A 7 5.48 22.00 26.89
CA ASP A 7 5.62 20.57 27.14
C ASP A 7 4.96 20.24 28.48
N GLU A 8 4.10 19.23 28.50
CA GLU A 8 3.36 18.87 29.72
C GLU A 8 4.30 18.46 30.87
N GLN A 9 5.43 17.83 30.55
CA GLN A 9 6.36 17.29 31.55
C GLN A 9 7.42 18.31 31.97
N SER A 10 8.09 18.97 31.02
CA SER A 10 9.17 19.91 31.35
C SER A 10 8.68 21.34 31.63
N GLY A 11 7.49 21.70 31.16
CA GLY A 11 6.98 23.07 31.20
C GLY A 11 7.67 24.02 30.22
N GLU A 12 8.62 23.54 29.42
CA GLU A 12 9.31 24.34 28.41
C GLU A 12 8.35 24.80 27.31
N HIS A 13 8.55 26.00 26.82
CA HIS A 13 7.78 26.51 25.68
C HIS A 13 8.12 25.72 24.41
N LEU A 14 7.09 25.39 23.62
CA LEU A 14 7.23 24.58 22.42
C LEU A 14 6.84 25.36 21.17
N ALA A 15 7.62 25.19 20.11
CA ALA A 15 7.15 25.48 18.75
C ALA A 15 6.13 24.42 18.32
N ALA A 16 5.07 24.81 17.63
CA ALA A 16 4.02 23.88 17.21
C ALA A 16 3.17 24.44 16.07
N ARG A 17 2.34 23.60 15.46
CA ARG A 17 1.23 24.02 14.59
C ARG A 17 0.00 24.32 15.43
N VAL A 18 -0.66 25.43 15.12
CA VAL A 18 -1.93 25.87 15.69
C VAL A 18 -2.99 25.91 14.60
N TYR A 19 -4.08 25.21 14.85
CA TYR A 19 -5.30 25.18 14.07
C TYR A 19 -6.37 25.92 14.86
N VAL A 20 -7.09 26.83 14.22
CA VAL A 20 -8.22 27.56 14.82
C VAL A 20 -9.40 27.46 13.87
N GLU A 21 -10.47 26.84 14.32
CA GLU A 21 -11.71 26.66 13.56
C GLU A 21 -12.90 27.08 14.44
N ASN A 22 -13.88 27.80 13.90
CA ASN A 22 -15.12 28.10 14.64
C ASN A 22 -16.20 27.01 14.41
N ALA A 23 -17.31 27.11 15.12
CA ALA A 23 -18.44 26.18 14.98
C ALA A 23 -19.03 26.08 13.54
N LYS A 24 -18.78 27.08 12.68
CA LYS A 24 -19.22 27.11 11.27
C LYS A 24 -18.23 26.44 10.31
N GLY A 25 -17.05 26.02 10.80
CA GLY A 25 -15.99 25.44 9.97
C GLY A 25 -15.11 26.48 9.27
N GLU A 26 -15.13 27.73 9.72
CA GLU A 26 -14.27 28.81 9.23
C GLU A 26 -12.90 28.74 9.90
N TRP A 27 -11.84 28.94 9.12
CA TRP A 27 -10.46 28.77 9.55
C TRP A 27 -9.78 30.11 9.83
N PHE A 28 -9.12 30.21 10.97
CA PHE A 28 -8.39 31.39 11.41
C PHE A 28 -6.91 31.08 11.64
N PHE A 29 -6.08 32.12 11.60
CA PHE A 29 -4.64 32.03 11.74
C PHE A 29 -4.16 32.88 12.91
N VAL A 30 -3.08 32.45 13.55
CA VAL A 30 -2.51 33.14 14.71
C VAL A 30 -1.26 33.93 14.29
N GLN A 31 -0.90 34.94 15.07
CA GLN A 31 0.33 35.70 14.94
C GLN A 31 1.20 35.45 16.18
N SER A 32 2.49 35.78 16.13
CA SER A 32 3.27 35.82 17.36
C SER A 32 2.85 36.99 18.22
N ALA A 33 2.72 36.77 19.53
CA ALA A 33 2.52 37.83 20.51
C ALA A 33 3.84 38.38 21.05
N ALA A 34 4.98 37.74 20.74
CA ALA A 34 6.30 38.15 21.18
C ALA A 34 7.09 38.79 20.02
N PRO A 35 7.82 39.91 20.25
CA PRO A 35 8.61 40.57 19.20
C PRO A 35 9.69 39.68 18.56
N LYS A 36 10.24 38.73 19.31
CA LYS A 36 11.24 37.76 18.82
C LYS A 36 10.62 36.46 18.30
N GLY A 37 9.30 36.30 18.44
CA GLY A 37 8.61 35.11 17.98
C GLY A 37 8.23 35.22 16.50
N THR A 38 8.12 34.06 15.87
CA THR A 38 7.72 33.95 14.46
C THR A 38 6.46 33.10 14.33
N ALA A 39 5.65 33.42 13.33
CA ALA A 39 4.42 32.73 12.99
C ALA A 39 4.33 32.62 11.47
N ILE A 40 4.22 31.40 10.93
CA ILE A 40 4.19 31.16 9.49
C ILE A 40 2.85 30.52 9.13
N GLN A 41 2.06 31.22 8.32
CA GLN A 41 0.77 30.76 7.84
C GLN A 41 0.95 29.67 6.78
N TYR A 42 0.18 28.59 6.89
CA TYR A 42 0.01 27.57 5.88
C TYR A 42 -1.46 27.46 5.49
N ASN A 43 -1.80 27.86 4.27
CA ASN A 43 -3.16 27.79 3.73
C ASN A 43 -3.10 27.16 2.33
N LYS A 44 -3.27 25.85 2.26
CA LYS A 44 -3.17 25.11 1.00
C LYS A 44 -4.42 24.26 0.77
N THR A 45 -4.98 24.40 -0.42
CA THR A 45 -6.09 23.60 -0.94
C THR A 45 -5.65 22.97 -2.25
N ASN A 46 -5.88 21.66 -2.42
CA ASN A 46 -5.54 21.00 -3.67
C ASN A 46 -6.39 21.54 -4.83
N TRP A 47 -5.80 21.64 -6.02
CA TRP A 47 -6.47 22.20 -7.19
C TRP A 47 -7.49 21.24 -7.82
N LEU A 48 -7.27 19.92 -7.75
CA LEU A 48 -8.20 18.90 -8.25
C LEU A 48 -9.33 18.59 -7.25
N ARG A 49 -9.02 18.65 -5.95
CA ARG A 49 -9.91 18.22 -4.88
C ARG A 49 -10.03 19.28 -3.80
N LYS A 50 -11.09 20.10 -3.85
CA LYS A 50 -11.28 21.25 -2.94
C LYS A 50 -11.54 20.87 -1.48
N ASP A 51 -12.05 19.67 -1.24
CA ASP A 51 -12.20 19.08 0.10
C ASP A 51 -10.92 18.41 0.63
N ALA A 52 -9.78 18.58 -0.06
CA ALA A 52 -8.45 18.26 0.42
C ALA A 52 -7.67 19.58 0.67
N PHE A 53 -7.65 20.01 1.93
CA PHE A 53 -6.99 21.25 2.36
C PHE A 53 -6.28 21.08 3.70
N GLU A 54 -5.29 21.94 3.94
CA GLU A 54 -4.48 21.99 5.15
C GLU A 54 -4.26 23.47 5.52
N LYS A 55 -4.73 23.85 6.72
CA LYS A 55 -4.84 25.24 7.16
C LYS A 55 -4.41 25.36 8.62
N HIS A 56 -3.23 25.92 8.85
CA HIS A 56 -2.68 26.13 10.19
C HIS A 56 -1.67 27.27 10.19
N THR A 57 -1.18 27.63 11.38
CA THR A 57 0.01 28.47 11.55
C THR A 57 1.06 27.67 12.31
N THR A 58 2.31 27.62 11.85
CA THR A 58 3.43 27.18 12.69
C THR A 58 3.92 28.36 13.51
N ILE A 59 4.07 28.18 14.82
CA ILE A 59 4.61 29.20 15.72
C ILE A 59 5.93 28.72 16.34
N SER A 60 6.85 29.66 16.55
CA SER A 60 8.05 29.43 17.37
C SER A 60 7.67 29.18 18.83
N ALA A 61 8.64 28.82 19.68
CA ALA A 61 8.47 28.58 21.13
C ALA A 61 8.20 29.87 21.94
N HIS A 62 7.25 30.67 21.48
CA HIS A 62 6.83 31.94 22.05
C HIS A 62 5.29 32.00 22.13
N PRO A 63 4.72 32.88 22.95
CA PRO A 63 3.29 33.13 22.93
C PRO A 63 2.78 33.59 21.56
N PHE A 64 1.54 33.23 21.25
CA PHE A 64 0.80 33.61 20.05
C PHE A 64 -0.44 34.42 20.42
N ARG A 65 -1.00 35.13 19.44
CA ARG A 65 -2.28 35.84 19.58
C ARG A 65 -3.14 35.68 18.34
N ALA A 66 -4.45 35.81 18.52
CA ALA A 66 -5.40 36.00 17.43
C ALA A 66 -6.49 36.97 17.86
N GLU A 67 -6.83 37.87 16.93
CA GLU A 67 -8.01 38.71 16.99
C GLU A 67 -9.13 37.96 16.27
N LEU A 68 -10.15 37.55 17.03
CA LEU A 68 -11.21 36.67 16.58
C LEU A 68 -12.56 37.30 16.95
N PRO A 69 -13.58 37.24 16.08
CA PRO A 69 -14.93 37.64 16.44
C PRO A 69 -15.48 36.87 17.65
N PRO A 70 -16.48 37.41 18.38
CA PRO A 70 -17.18 36.63 19.40
C PRO A 70 -17.83 35.37 18.79
N ASP A 71 -17.36 34.20 19.17
CA ASP A 71 -17.83 32.88 18.70
C ASP A 71 -17.22 31.77 19.58
N ASP A 72 -17.63 30.52 19.34
CA ASP A 72 -16.99 29.32 19.87
C ASP A 72 -15.93 28.79 18.90
N TYR A 73 -14.73 28.57 19.42
CA TYR A 73 -13.57 28.11 18.66
C TYR A 73 -13.03 26.80 19.18
N THR A 74 -12.71 25.89 18.26
CA THR A 74 -11.88 24.72 18.51
C THR A 74 -10.43 25.06 18.14
N LEU A 75 -9.55 25.05 19.13
CA LEU A 75 -8.11 25.10 18.92
C LEU A 75 -7.56 23.68 18.92
N THR A 76 -6.80 23.32 17.89
CA THR A 76 -6.00 22.09 17.89
C THR A 76 -4.54 22.44 17.74
N VAL A 77 -3.68 21.82 18.56
CA VAL A 77 -2.24 22.03 18.52
C VAL A 77 -1.54 20.70 18.26
N GLU A 78 -0.60 20.71 17.32
CA GLU A 78 0.23 19.55 16.97
C GLU A 78 1.72 19.94 16.94
N ARG A 79 2.60 19.09 17.50
CA ARG A 79 4.06 19.18 17.30
C ARG A 79 4.57 17.89 16.68
N GLY A 80 4.82 17.92 15.37
CA GLY A 80 5.41 16.79 14.64
C GLY A 80 4.68 15.46 14.81
N LYS A 81 5.44 14.37 14.89
CA LYS A 81 4.90 13.02 15.10
C LYS A 81 5.00 12.53 16.54
N GLU A 82 5.83 13.15 17.38
CA GLU A 82 6.23 12.62 18.69
C GLU A 82 5.31 13.02 19.85
N TYR A 83 4.35 13.91 19.58
CA TYR A 83 3.36 14.42 20.52
C TYR A 83 1.93 13.98 20.16
N PHE A 84 1.08 13.85 21.17
CA PHE A 84 -0.36 13.80 20.95
C PHE A 84 -0.85 15.19 20.55
N ALA A 85 -1.87 15.24 19.70
CA ALA A 85 -2.55 16.50 19.45
C ALA A 85 -3.33 16.89 20.72
N ALA A 86 -3.28 18.17 21.09
CA ALA A 86 -4.14 18.73 22.12
C ALA A 86 -5.25 19.53 21.46
N THR A 87 -6.48 19.38 21.93
CA THR A 87 -7.64 20.14 21.44
C THR A 87 -8.31 20.83 22.63
N GLN A 88 -8.62 22.11 22.49
CA GLN A 88 -9.28 22.91 23.51
C GLN A 88 -10.41 23.73 22.87
N GLN A 89 -11.57 23.74 23.51
CA GLN A 89 -12.67 24.64 23.15
C GLN A 89 -12.49 25.98 23.87
N VAL A 90 -12.69 27.08 23.15
CA VAL A 90 -12.56 28.44 23.67
C VAL A 90 -13.76 29.25 23.19
N SER A 91 -14.59 29.69 24.15
CA SER A 91 -15.69 30.62 23.89
C SER A 91 -15.19 32.05 24.07
N LEU A 92 -15.27 32.86 23.01
CA LEU A 92 -14.87 34.26 23.05
C LEU A 92 -16.11 35.16 23.06
N GLY A 93 -16.23 35.97 24.12
CA GLY A 93 -17.19 37.07 24.22
C GLY A 93 -16.55 38.38 23.75
N GLN A 94 -16.73 39.46 24.52
CA GLN A 94 -16.02 40.74 24.30
C GLN A 94 -14.68 40.85 25.06
N ALA A 95 -14.38 39.93 25.97
CA ALA A 95 -13.18 39.96 26.79
C ALA A 95 -12.04 39.14 26.16
N ASP A 96 -10.80 39.54 26.47
CA ASP A 96 -9.62 38.76 26.12
C ASP A 96 -9.57 37.43 26.87
N ALA A 97 -9.11 36.39 26.17
CA ALA A 97 -8.86 35.07 26.74
C ALA A 97 -7.37 34.76 26.72
N GLU A 98 -6.82 34.34 27.87
CA GLU A 98 -5.50 33.75 27.99
C GLU A 98 -5.61 32.22 28.00
N ILE A 99 -4.80 31.55 27.18
CA ILE A 99 -4.83 30.09 27.06
C ILE A 99 -3.43 29.48 27.21
N GLU A 100 -3.36 28.36 27.92
CA GLU A 100 -2.16 27.53 27.99
C GLU A 100 -2.50 26.13 27.48
N ILE A 101 -1.82 25.72 26.41
CA ILE A 101 -2.02 24.39 25.81
C ILE A 101 -0.81 23.52 26.15
N ARG A 102 -1.06 22.41 26.84
CA ARG A 102 -0.03 21.45 27.25
C ARG A 102 0.05 20.31 26.24
N LEU A 103 1.22 20.10 25.65
CA LEU A 103 1.45 18.99 24.72
C LEU A 103 2.15 17.83 25.43
N ARG A 104 1.53 16.65 25.34
CA ARG A 104 2.07 15.42 25.90
C ARG A 104 2.87 14.64 24.86
N ARG A 105 4.16 14.44 25.12
CA ARG A 105 5.04 13.60 24.31
C ARG A 105 4.72 12.13 24.53
N TRP A 106 4.55 11.35 23.47
CA TRP A 106 4.27 9.91 23.57
C TRP A 106 5.47 9.04 23.20
N ILE A 107 6.45 9.58 22.46
CA ILE A 107 7.73 8.94 22.18
C ILE A 107 8.82 10.02 22.06
N ASN A 108 10.05 9.68 22.43
CA ASN A 108 11.22 10.54 22.19
C ASN A 108 12.20 9.78 21.29
N MET A 109 12.24 10.14 20.01
CA MET A 109 13.04 9.43 19.02
C MET A 109 14.53 9.73 19.18
N ALA A 110 14.89 10.97 19.53
CA ALA A 110 16.26 11.35 19.80
C ALA A 110 16.89 10.55 20.96
N LYS A 111 16.13 10.32 22.06
CA LYS A 111 16.56 9.45 23.18
C LYS A 111 16.73 7.98 22.75
N ARG A 112 16.08 7.56 21.67
CA ARG A 112 16.24 6.24 21.05
C ARG A 112 17.31 6.22 19.95
N GLY A 113 18.02 7.33 19.74
CA GLY A 113 19.03 7.46 18.69
C GLY A 113 18.44 7.53 17.28
N TRP A 114 17.25 8.07 17.09
CA TRP A 114 16.61 8.22 15.78
C TRP A 114 16.31 9.68 15.50
N TYR A 115 16.74 10.16 14.32
CA TYR A 115 16.59 11.55 13.91
C TYR A 115 15.88 11.62 12.57
N SER A 116 14.86 12.48 12.50
CA SER A 116 13.99 12.61 11.34
C SER A 116 14.61 13.42 10.20
N GLY A 117 14.11 13.22 9.00
CA GLY A 117 14.32 14.16 7.91
C GLY A 117 13.28 14.04 6.81
N GLU A 118 13.27 15.05 5.96
CA GLU A 118 12.39 15.20 4.81
C GLU A 118 13.21 15.63 3.59
N THR A 119 13.11 14.86 2.52
CA THR A 119 13.93 15.04 1.30
C THR A 119 13.21 15.80 0.18
N HIS A 120 11.95 16.18 0.39
CA HIS A 120 11.12 16.87 -0.60
C HIS A 120 10.24 17.92 0.10
N ILE A 121 10.71 19.16 0.15
CA ILE A 121 9.99 20.29 0.73
C ILE A 121 10.17 21.56 -0.13
N HIS A 122 9.08 22.29 -0.31
CA HIS A 122 8.95 23.46 -1.19
C HIS A 122 8.65 24.72 -0.37
N ARG A 123 9.57 25.08 0.52
CA ARG A 123 9.45 26.23 1.43
C ARG A 123 10.65 27.15 1.30
N THR A 124 10.43 28.43 1.58
CA THR A 124 11.53 29.40 1.55
C THR A 124 12.50 29.17 2.71
N LEU A 125 13.76 29.56 2.53
CA LEU A 125 14.77 29.44 3.61
C LEU A 125 14.41 30.30 4.84
N GLN A 126 13.63 31.36 4.66
CA GLN A 126 13.16 32.22 5.76
C GLN A 126 12.10 31.53 6.63
N GLU A 127 11.19 30.75 6.02
CA GLU A 127 10.12 30.06 6.74
C GLU A 127 10.60 28.83 7.50
N LEU A 128 11.60 28.12 6.94
CA LEU A 128 11.99 26.78 7.39
C LEU A 128 12.44 26.69 8.85
N PRO A 129 13.23 27.63 9.42
CA PRO A 129 13.61 27.54 10.83
C PRO A 129 12.41 27.39 11.77
N ASN A 130 11.34 28.15 11.52
CA ASN A 130 10.10 28.05 12.27
C ASN A 130 9.37 26.71 12.01
N VAL A 131 9.22 26.35 10.72
CA VAL A 131 8.46 25.16 10.31
C VAL A 131 9.09 23.88 10.85
N ILE A 132 10.41 23.70 10.74
CA ILE A 132 11.07 22.46 11.19
C ILE A 132 11.05 22.32 12.71
N GLN A 133 11.16 23.44 13.45
CA GLN A 133 11.05 23.43 14.91
C GLN A 133 9.63 23.11 15.36
N ALA A 134 8.60 23.60 14.67
CA ALA A 134 7.21 23.29 14.96
C ALA A 134 6.85 21.81 14.66
N GLU A 135 7.57 21.18 13.74
CA GLU A 135 7.37 19.78 13.34
C GLU A 135 8.33 18.79 14.00
N ASP A 136 9.24 19.27 14.84
CA ASP A 136 10.34 18.50 15.44
C ASP A 136 11.08 17.68 14.34
N LEU A 137 11.41 18.36 13.24
CA LEU A 137 11.99 17.77 12.03
C LEU A 137 13.50 18.06 11.96
N ASN A 138 14.34 17.06 12.26
CA ASN A 138 15.77 17.29 12.50
C ASN A 138 16.55 17.74 11.25
N VAL A 139 16.18 17.23 10.06
CA VAL A 139 16.84 17.58 8.80
C VAL A 139 15.81 17.94 7.74
N ALA A 140 15.94 19.13 7.15
CA ALA A 140 15.18 19.52 5.96
C ALA A 140 16.11 19.75 4.76
N MET A 141 15.70 19.25 3.60
CA MET A 141 16.37 19.46 2.31
C MET A 141 15.41 20.15 1.34
N PRO A 142 15.25 21.49 1.42
CA PRO A 142 14.39 22.23 0.51
C PRO A 142 14.89 22.17 -0.93
N LEU A 143 13.97 22.00 -1.87
CA LEU A 143 14.22 22.00 -3.30
C LEU A 143 14.31 23.45 -3.79
N THR A 144 15.43 24.10 -3.44
CA THR A 144 15.64 25.54 -3.66
C THR A 144 15.81 25.89 -5.12
N TYR A 145 16.41 24.98 -5.89
CA TYR A 145 16.36 24.99 -7.34
C TYR A 145 15.28 24.04 -7.85
N TRP A 146 14.41 24.51 -8.74
CA TRP A 146 13.34 23.74 -9.35
C TRP A 146 13.28 24.00 -10.86
N VAL A 147 13.77 23.02 -11.60
CA VAL A 147 13.94 23.05 -13.05
C VAL A 147 12.85 22.20 -13.69
N THR A 148 11.96 22.82 -14.48
CA THR A 148 10.88 22.08 -15.16
C THR A 148 11.01 21.99 -16.68
N ARG A 149 12.09 22.53 -17.24
CA ARG A 149 12.41 22.52 -18.68
C ARG A 149 13.78 21.89 -18.88
N SER A 150 13.90 21.01 -19.87
CA SER A 150 15.15 20.32 -20.17
C SER A 150 16.30 21.28 -20.53
N GLY A 151 17.53 20.86 -20.27
CA GLY A 151 18.73 21.55 -20.75
C GLY A 151 19.07 22.84 -20.00
N LEU A 152 18.26 23.25 -19.02
CA LEU A 152 18.53 24.41 -18.18
C LEU A 152 19.34 24.00 -16.93
N PRO A 153 20.33 24.81 -16.52
CA PRO A 153 20.99 24.64 -15.23
C PRO A 153 20.03 24.95 -14.06
N PRO A 154 20.35 24.49 -12.83
CA PRO A 154 19.61 24.82 -11.62
C PRO A 154 19.31 26.32 -11.45
N THR A 155 20.29 27.19 -11.74
CA THR A 155 20.15 28.64 -11.61
C THR A 155 19.11 29.25 -12.55
N ALA A 156 18.84 28.60 -13.68
CA ALA A 156 17.81 28.99 -14.65
C ALA A 156 16.46 28.29 -14.41
N GLY A 157 16.30 27.58 -13.28
CA GLY A 157 15.06 26.94 -12.89
C GLY A 157 13.89 27.92 -12.78
N ASN A 158 12.83 27.67 -13.56
CA ASN A 158 11.68 28.57 -13.69
C ASN A 158 10.72 28.53 -12.50
N LYS A 159 11.01 27.72 -11.48
CA LYS A 159 10.26 27.64 -10.22
C LYS A 159 11.15 27.76 -8.97
N ASN A 160 12.39 28.25 -9.13
CA ASN A 160 13.30 28.47 -8.01
C ASN A 160 12.63 29.32 -6.92
N ILE A 161 12.91 29.02 -5.66
CA ILE A 161 12.31 29.74 -4.52
C ILE A 161 12.77 31.22 -4.42
N GLY A 162 13.85 31.58 -5.11
CA GLY A 162 14.49 32.90 -5.07
C GLY A 162 15.38 33.12 -3.84
N GLY A 163 16.11 34.24 -3.84
CA GLY A 163 17.04 34.63 -2.78
C GLY A 163 18.41 33.95 -2.84
N ASP A 164 19.29 34.34 -1.92
CA ASP A 164 20.62 33.76 -1.80
C ASP A 164 20.55 32.36 -1.21
N ILE A 165 21.23 31.40 -1.84
CA ILE A 165 21.25 29.99 -1.44
C ILE A 165 22.66 29.67 -0.91
N PRO A 166 22.83 29.58 0.43
CA PRO A 166 24.14 29.31 1.03
C PRO A 166 24.73 27.98 0.58
N ASP A 167 26.05 27.85 0.70
CA ASP A 167 26.81 26.61 0.47
C ASP A 167 27.19 25.89 1.78
N ASN A 168 26.74 26.42 2.92
CA ASN A 168 26.97 25.84 4.25
C ASN A 168 25.68 25.29 4.87
N LEU A 169 25.86 24.41 5.87
CA LEU A 169 24.76 23.93 6.70
C LEU A 169 24.18 25.10 7.50
N ILE A 170 22.86 25.25 7.47
CA ILE A 170 22.14 26.21 8.32
C ILE A 170 21.74 25.47 9.60
N THR A 171 22.32 25.89 10.72
CA THR A 171 22.00 25.35 12.04
C THR A 171 20.92 26.20 12.69
N VAL A 172 19.76 25.62 12.97
CA VAL A 172 18.66 26.29 13.69
C VAL A 172 18.83 26.09 15.19
N ASP A 173 19.16 24.87 15.61
CA ASP A 173 19.54 24.50 16.97
C ASP A 173 20.43 23.23 16.93
N PRO A 174 20.91 22.69 18.08
CA PRO A 174 21.83 21.55 18.09
C PRO A 174 21.34 20.27 17.37
N THR A 175 20.04 20.15 17.11
CA THR A 175 19.45 18.95 16.48
C THR A 175 18.56 19.24 15.28
N HIS A 176 18.39 20.51 14.90
CA HIS A 176 17.61 20.93 13.75
C HIS A 176 18.48 21.71 12.77
N VAL A 177 18.61 21.18 11.55
CA VAL A 177 19.46 21.74 10.51
C VAL A 177 18.78 21.72 9.15
N ILE A 178 19.19 22.63 8.28
CA ILE A 178 18.73 22.74 6.90
C ILE A 178 19.97 22.68 6.02
N TRP A 179 19.97 21.77 5.05
CA TRP A 179 20.89 21.85 3.93
C TRP A 179 20.21 22.60 2.78
N PRO A 180 20.60 23.85 2.49
CA PRO A 180 19.81 24.72 1.61
C PRO A 180 19.99 24.44 0.12
N ARG A 181 21.04 23.72 -0.28
CA ARG A 181 21.41 23.56 -1.68
C ARG A 181 20.96 22.20 -2.23
N ASN A 182 19.76 22.17 -2.82
CA ASN A 182 19.18 20.99 -3.46
C ASN A 182 18.43 21.39 -4.73
N THR A 183 18.43 20.49 -5.73
CA THR A 183 17.76 20.71 -7.01
C THR A 183 16.72 19.64 -7.29
N GLU A 184 15.50 20.07 -7.63
CA GLU A 184 14.51 19.24 -8.30
C GLU A 184 14.55 19.45 -9.81
N TYR A 185 14.89 18.38 -10.54
CA TYR A 185 14.68 18.32 -11.97
C TYR A 185 13.36 17.60 -12.26
N GLU A 186 12.26 18.35 -12.28
CA GLU A 186 10.90 17.86 -12.58
C GLU A 186 10.51 18.24 -14.02
N ILE A 187 11.04 17.50 -14.98
CA ILE A 187 11.01 17.90 -16.39
C ILE A 187 9.63 17.65 -16.99
N PHE A 188 8.93 18.75 -17.33
CA PHE A 188 7.63 18.75 -18.01
C PHE A 188 7.72 19.07 -19.50
N SER A 189 8.87 19.57 -19.97
CA SER A 189 9.08 19.94 -21.36
C SER A 189 10.51 19.66 -21.80
N VAL A 190 10.65 19.14 -23.02
CA VAL A 190 11.94 18.95 -23.68
C VAL A 190 12.02 19.90 -24.86
N GLY A 191 12.99 20.83 -24.81
CA GLY A 191 13.03 21.97 -25.71
C GLY A 191 11.69 22.71 -25.70
N PRO A 192 11.09 23.03 -26.87
CA PRO A 192 9.79 23.69 -26.96
C PRO A 192 8.60 22.74 -26.76
N LYS A 193 8.79 21.41 -26.72
CA LYS A 193 7.70 20.44 -26.68
C LYS A 193 7.33 20.09 -25.24
N ARG A 194 6.04 20.11 -24.94
CA ARG A 194 5.52 19.53 -23.69
C ARG A 194 5.73 18.02 -23.73
N HIS A 195 6.59 17.52 -22.85
CA HIS A 195 6.99 16.13 -22.78
C HIS A 195 7.46 15.82 -21.37
N THR A 196 6.55 15.37 -20.52
CA THR A 196 6.87 15.06 -19.12
C THR A 196 7.75 13.83 -19.04
N LEU A 197 8.96 13.96 -18.49
CA LEU A 197 9.83 12.82 -18.16
C LEU A 197 9.50 12.31 -16.75
N GLY A 198 9.52 13.21 -15.77
CA GLY A 198 9.35 12.92 -14.34
C GLY A 198 10.34 13.74 -13.51
N ALA A 199 10.61 13.27 -12.28
CA ALA A 199 11.47 13.96 -11.33
C ALA A 199 12.68 13.12 -10.86
N LEU A 200 13.81 13.78 -10.66
CA LEU A 200 14.96 13.30 -9.88
C LEU A 200 15.52 14.44 -9.04
N PHE A 201 15.72 14.20 -7.75
CA PHE A 201 16.27 15.20 -6.84
C PHE A 201 17.76 15.00 -6.64
N PHE A 202 18.49 16.10 -6.71
CA PHE A 202 19.90 16.19 -6.38
C PHE A 202 19.97 16.87 -5.02
N LEU A 203 20.22 16.09 -3.97
CA LEU A 203 20.22 16.59 -2.59
C LEU A 203 21.64 16.61 -2.03
N ASN A 204 21.93 17.58 -1.17
CA ASN A 204 23.25 17.76 -0.57
C ASN A 204 24.36 18.06 -1.60
N HIS A 205 24.05 18.74 -2.70
CA HIS A 205 25.10 19.20 -3.63
C HIS A 205 25.85 20.39 -3.03
N LYS A 206 27.16 20.48 -3.29
CA LYS A 206 28.10 21.45 -2.72
C LYS A 206 28.33 22.60 -3.70
N SER A 207 28.47 22.30 -4.98
CA SER A 207 28.53 23.31 -6.05
C SER A 207 27.14 23.56 -6.66
N VAL A 208 26.97 24.69 -7.35
CA VAL A 208 25.80 24.89 -8.23
C VAL A 208 26.20 24.45 -9.63
N PHE A 209 25.44 23.53 -10.21
CA PHE A 209 25.75 22.98 -11.53
C PHE A 209 25.48 24.00 -12.64
N ASN A 210 26.23 23.92 -13.74
CA ASN A 210 26.05 24.79 -14.91
C ASN A 210 25.41 24.04 -16.09
N GLU A 211 25.26 22.73 -15.95
CA GLU A 211 24.68 21.84 -16.95
C GLU A 211 23.20 21.55 -16.64
N GLY A 212 22.41 21.35 -17.70
CA GLY A 212 21.03 20.86 -17.60
C GLY A 212 20.92 19.36 -17.90
N VAL A 213 19.68 18.86 -17.81
CA VAL A 213 19.32 17.45 -18.07
C VAL A 213 18.12 17.37 -19.02
N PRO A 214 17.93 16.25 -19.75
CA PRO A 214 18.88 15.16 -20.03
C PRO A 214 20.03 15.60 -20.99
N PRO A 215 21.14 14.83 -21.12
CA PRO A 215 21.44 13.53 -20.49
C PRO A 215 21.65 13.64 -18.97
N TRP A 216 21.38 12.56 -18.24
CA TRP A 216 21.36 12.56 -16.78
C TRP A 216 22.66 12.07 -16.15
N GLY A 217 23.28 11.07 -16.75
CA GLY A 217 24.43 10.32 -16.23
C GLY A 217 25.68 11.18 -15.97
N PRO A 218 26.12 12.04 -16.91
CA PRO A 218 27.28 12.91 -16.70
C PRO A 218 27.11 13.83 -15.49
N LEU A 219 25.99 14.55 -15.41
CA LEU A 219 25.69 15.44 -14.29
C LEU A 219 25.53 14.66 -12.98
N ALA A 220 24.82 13.52 -13.00
CA ALA A 220 24.67 12.67 -11.84
C ALA A 220 26.04 12.18 -11.31
N LYS A 221 26.96 11.79 -12.20
CA LYS A 221 28.31 11.34 -11.85
C LYS A 221 29.10 12.47 -11.20
N HIS A 222 29.07 13.66 -11.79
CA HIS A 222 29.68 14.87 -11.23
C HIS A 222 29.13 15.15 -9.83
N ALA A 223 27.81 15.23 -9.69
CA ALA A 223 27.15 15.51 -8.42
C ALA A 223 27.49 14.50 -7.32
N ARG A 224 27.56 13.19 -7.64
CA ARG A 224 27.94 12.17 -6.66
C ARG A 224 29.37 12.29 -6.18
N ALA A 225 30.29 12.80 -7.01
CA ALA A 225 31.70 12.97 -6.64
C ALA A 225 31.89 13.95 -5.48
N GLU A 226 31.00 14.95 -5.35
CA GLU A 226 30.97 15.89 -4.21
C GLU A 226 30.00 15.47 -3.09
N GLY A 227 29.48 14.23 -3.14
CA GLY A 227 28.69 13.65 -2.06
C GLY A 227 27.17 13.85 -2.15
N THR A 228 26.66 14.39 -3.27
CA THR A 228 25.22 14.49 -3.57
C THR A 228 24.56 13.11 -3.51
N ILE A 229 23.35 13.05 -2.94
CA ILE A 229 22.47 11.88 -2.99
C ILE A 229 21.34 12.15 -3.98
N LEU A 230 20.95 11.10 -4.69
CA LEU A 230 19.95 11.18 -5.75
C LEU A 230 18.69 10.45 -5.31
N ASP A 231 17.58 11.19 -5.20
CA ASP A 231 16.29 10.72 -4.70
C ASP A 231 15.23 10.72 -5.81
N MET A 232 14.63 9.56 -6.03
CA MET A 232 13.64 9.35 -7.08
C MET A 232 12.23 9.58 -6.54
N ASP A 233 11.57 10.61 -7.06
CA ASP A 233 10.15 10.89 -6.80
C ASP A 233 9.25 10.02 -7.70
N LYS A 234 8.15 9.53 -7.13
CA LYS A 234 7.05 8.79 -7.79
C LYS A 234 7.45 7.98 -9.03
N LEU A 235 7.87 6.73 -8.86
CA LEU A 235 8.32 5.93 -10.01
C LEU A 235 7.24 5.53 -11.03
N ASP A 236 6.00 5.96 -10.80
CA ASP A 236 4.99 5.98 -11.85
C ASP A 236 5.38 6.91 -13.02
N TRP A 237 6.26 7.90 -12.83
CA TRP A 237 6.68 8.77 -13.92
C TRP A 237 7.28 7.97 -15.11
N PRO A 238 7.05 8.41 -16.36
CA PRO A 238 7.44 7.66 -17.55
C PRO A 238 8.91 7.19 -17.57
N PHE A 239 9.86 8.08 -17.28
CA PHE A 239 11.28 7.78 -17.40
C PHE A 239 11.89 7.07 -16.18
N SER A 240 11.15 6.92 -15.09
CA SER A 240 11.68 6.54 -13.78
C SER A 240 12.44 5.22 -13.77
N MET A 241 12.05 4.26 -14.61
CA MET A 241 12.74 2.96 -14.66
C MET A 241 14.13 3.05 -15.31
N THR A 242 14.48 4.16 -15.96
CA THR A 242 15.84 4.40 -16.48
C THR A 242 16.80 4.94 -15.43
N LEU A 243 16.27 5.58 -14.38
CA LEU A 243 17.05 6.36 -13.42
C LEU A 243 18.07 5.53 -12.63
N PRO A 244 17.71 4.39 -12.00
CA PRO A 244 18.66 3.65 -11.16
C PRO A 244 19.93 3.25 -11.94
N HIS A 245 19.77 2.84 -13.19
CA HIS A 245 20.87 2.48 -14.07
C HIS A 245 21.64 3.71 -14.56
N SER A 246 20.94 4.68 -15.16
CA SER A 246 21.57 5.80 -15.88
C SER A 246 22.25 6.79 -14.94
N THR A 247 21.71 6.96 -13.73
CA THR A 247 22.21 7.95 -12.77
C THR A 247 22.83 7.31 -11.55
N GLY A 248 22.68 6.01 -11.30
CA GLY A 248 23.13 5.40 -10.04
C GLY A 248 22.33 5.88 -8.82
N ALA A 249 21.11 6.42 -9.03
CA ALA A 249 20.24 6.83 -7.94
C ALA A 249 19.90 5.65 -7.02
N ARG A 250 19.87 5.93 -5.72
CA ARG A 250 19.64 4.93 -4.67
C ARG A 250 18.54 5.31 -3.70
N LEU A 251 18.24 6.58 -3.54
CA LEU A 251 17.14 6.99 -2.69
C LEU A 251 15.83 6.91 -3.47
N TYR A 252 14.77 6.50 -2.78
CA TYR A 252 13.46 6.29 -3.35
C TYR A 252 12.44 6.88 -2.38
N GLU A 253 11.67 7.88 -2.82
CA GLU A 253 10.65 8.55 -2.02
C GLU A 253 9.45 7.62 -1.78
N LEU A 254 9.63 6.63 -0.90
CA LEU A 254 8.69 5.55 -0.68
C LEU A 254 7.46 6.06 0.07
N ALA A 255 7.68 6.95 1.04
CA ALA A 255 6.63 7.78 1.61
C ALA A 255 6.52 9.09 0.81
N ASN A 256 6.10 8.98 -0.45
CA ASN A 256 6.04 10.12 -1.38
C ASN A 256 4.98 11.16 -1.01
N ASN A 257 5.16 12.33 -1.60
CA ASN A 257 4.27 13.49 -1.52
C ASN A 257 2.84 13.29 -2.08
N HIS A 258 2.41 12.08 -2.51
CA HIS A 258 1.00 11.75 -2.79
C HIS A 258 0.33 11.00 -1.62
N LEU A 259 1.08 10.68 -0.56
CA LEU A 259 0.55 10.07 0.67
C LEU A 259 0.14 11.17 1.64
N TRP A 260 -1.17 11.44 1.74
CA TRP A 260 -1.67 12.64 2.40
C TRP A 260 -2.41 12.36 3.70
N ARG A 261 -2.31 13.31 4.64
CA ARG A 261 -3.21 13.30 5.80
C ARG A 261 -4.64 13.66 5.42
N THR A 262 -4.78 14.59 4.48
CA THR A 262 -6.02 15.08 3.87
C THR A 262 -6.56 14.08 2.84
N LYS A 263 -7.69 14.36 2.20
CA LYS A 263 -8.28 13.43 1.22
C LYS A 263 -7.39 13.26 -0.01
N PHE A 264 -7.12 12.02 -0.40
CA PHE A 264 -6.35 11.68 -1.60
C PHE A 264 -6.96 12.25 -2.88
N ALA A 265 -6.16 12.88 -3.75
CA ALA A 265 -6.66 13.50 -4.99
C ALA A 265 -6.10 12.92 -6.29
N PHE A 266 -4.93 12.28 -6.27
CA PHE A 266 -4.26 11.82 -7.50
C PHE A 266 -4.60 10.38 -7.85
N THR A 267 -5.81 10.18 -8.37
CA THR A 267 -6.35 8.85 -8.66
C THR A 267 -5.90 8.25 -9.99
N LYS A 268 -5.19 8.99 -10.86
CA LYS A 268 -4.71 8.52 -12.16
C LYS A 268 -3.22 8.20 -12.13
N TRP A 269 -2.85 7.10 -12.78
CA TRP A 269 -1.47 6.59 -12.87
C TRP A 269 -1.03 6.57 -14.34
N ASN A 270 0.28 6.65 -14.58
CA ASN A 270 0.88 6.70 -15.91
C ASN A 270 1.10 5.32 -16.52
N SER A 271 1.11 4.24 -15.73
CA SER A 271 1.20 2.87 -16.28
C SER A 271 0.17 1.91 -15.71
N GLN A 272 -0.14 0.90 -16.53
CA GLN A 272 -1.02 -0.20 -16.14
C GLN A 272 -0.37 -1.06 -15.07
N THR A 273 -1.18 -1.45 -14.09
CA THR A 273 -0.77 -2.39 -13.05
C THR A 273 -0.67 -3.81 -13.57
N THR A 274 0.37 -4.52 -13.12
CA THR A 274 0.52 -5.98 -13.28
C THR A 274 0.06 -6.68 -12.00
N GLY A 275 -0.19 -7.99 -12.07
CA GLY A 275 -0.71 -8.77 -10.94
C GLY A 275 0.18 -8.74 -9.68
N PHE A 276 1.50 -8.58 -9.85
CA PHE A 276 2.45 -8.53 -8.73
C PHE A 276 2.50 -7.15 -8.04
N LEU A 277 2.08 -6.06 -8.68
CA LEU A 277 2.08 -4.71 -8.09
C LEU A 277 0.98 -4.51 -7.04
N GLN A 278 -0.02 -5.40 -7.01
CA GLN A 278 -1.08 -5.55 -6.01
C GLN A 278 -2.36 -4.68 -6.10
N PRO A 279 -2.50 -3.60 -6.90
CA PRO A 279 -3.82 -3.18 -7.35
C PRO A 279 -4.43 -4.22 -8.32
N PRO A 280 -5.73 -4.13 -8.65
CA PRO A 280 -6.34 -4.98 -9.66
C PRO A 280 -5.59 -4.82 -10.99
N ALA A 281 -5.34 -5.94 -11.67
CA ALA A 281 -4.51 -5.96 -12.88
C ALA A 281 -5.14 -5.16 -14.03
N GLY A 282 -4.31 -4.37 -14.71
CA GLY A 282 -4.71 -3.50 -15.82
C GLY A 282 -5.33 -2.17 -15.40
N ASN A 283 -5.41 -1.87 -14.11
CA ASN A 283 -5.86 -0.55 -13.65
C ASN A 283 -4.82 0.52 -13.96
N THR A 284 -5.30 1.69 -14.34
CA THR A 284 -4.53 2.94 -14.46
C THR A 284 -5.07 4.01 -13.51
N THR A 285 -5.97 3.61 -12.61
CA THR A 285 -6.57 4.47 -11.60
C THR A 285 -6.80 3.70 -10.32
N GLY A 286 -6.80 4.39 -9.18
CA GLY A 286 -7.18 3.79 -7.90
C GLY A 286 -7.18 4.76 -6.73
N ASN A 287 -7.47 4.20 -5.56
CA ASN A 287 -7.52 4.90 -4.28
C ASN A 287 -6.12 5.03 -3.62
N GLU A 288 -6.08 5.63 -2.42
CA GLU A 288 -4.84 5.84 -1.66
C GLU A 288 -4.07 4.54 -1.38
N GLU A 289 -4.74 3.47 -0.96
CA GLU A 289 -4.07 2.21 -0.64
C GLU A 289 -3.55 1.53 -1.90
N GLU A 290 -4.30 1.63 -3.00
CA GLU A 290 -3.87 1.12 -4.30
C GLU A 290 -2.64 1.87 -4.82
N TRP A 291 -2.60 3.20 -4.69
CA TRP A 291 -1.41 3.99 -5.00
C TRP A 291 -0.19 3.59 -4.17
N MET A 292 -0.37 3.41 -2.85
CA MET A 292 0.69 2.98 -1.96
C MET A 292 1.21 1.58 -2.34
N ASN A 293 0.32 0.62 -2.62
CA ASN A 293 0.71 -0.72 -3.05
C ASN A 293 1.43 -0.70 -4.40
N TYR A 294 0.94 0.10 -5.35
CA TYR A 294 1.54 0.27 -6.67
C TYR A 294 2.97 0.81 -6.60
N THR A 295 3.21 1.83 -5.78
CA THR A 295 4.54 2.42 -5.60
C THR A 295 5.48 1.52 -4.78
N LEU A 296 4.96 0.79 -3.78
CA LEU A 296 5.73 -0.26 -3.08
C LEU A 296 6.14 -1.40 -4.03
N GLY A 297 5.23 -1.84 -4.90
CA GLY A 297 5.51 -2.90 -5.87
C GLY A 297 6.62 -2.53 -6.85
N GLN A 298 6.64 -1.28 -7.32
CA GLN A 298 7.72 -0.76 -8.18
C GLN A 298 9.07 -0.71 -7.46
N TYR A 299 9.07 -0.22 -6.21
CA TYR A 299 10.26 -0.26 -5.34
C TYR A 299 10.81 -1.68 -5.18
N TYR A 300 9.94 -2.65 -4.88
CA TYR A 300 10.33 -4.06 -4.73
C TYR A 300 10.83 -4.68 -6.03
N THR A 301 10.25 -4.30 -7.17
CA THR A 301 10.67 -4.77 -8.50
C THR A 301 12.11 -4.35 -8.79
N LEU A 302 12.48 -3.12 -8.45
CA LEU A 302 13.85 -2.62 -8.62
C LEU A 302 14.83 -3.24 -7.61
N LEU A 303 14.42 -3.47 -6.36
CA LEU A 303 15.21 -4.26 -5.42
C LEU A 303 15.48 -5.68 -5.95
N ASN A 304 14.44 -6.34 -6.49
CA ASN A 304 14.54 -7.66 -7.10
C ASN A 304 15.43 -7.67 -8.36
N ALA A 305 15.51 -6.55 -9.09
CA ALA A 305 16.44 -6.35 -10.21
C ALA A 305 17.89 -6.08 -9.78
N GLY A 306 18.18 -6.00 -8.47
CA GLY A 306 19.53 -5.87 -7.93
C GLY A 306 19.94 -4.44 -7.56
N PHE A 307 19.04 -3.45 -7.64
CA PHE A 307 19.36 -2.10 -7.18
C PHE A 307 19.30 -2.01 -5.65
N ALA A 308 20.35 -1.50 -5.02
CA ALA A 308 20.41 -1.29 -3.57
C ALA A 308 19.68 0.01 -3.16
N LEU A 309 18.35 0.00 -3.30
CA LEU A 309 17.52 1.16 -3.01
C LEU A 309 17.30 1.36 -1.50
N VAL A 310 17.13 2.61 -1.10
CA VAL A 310 16.87 3.05 0.28
C VAL A 310 15.60 3.90 0.31
N PRO A 311 14.66 3.63 1.22
CA PRO A 311 13.45 4.42 1.32
C PRO A 311 13.72 5.78 1.97
N THR A 312 13.17 6.82 1.35
CA THR A 312 13.08 8.21 1.84
C THR A 312 11.62 8.66 1.85
N ALA A 313 11.40 9.90 2.28
CA ALA A 313 10.08 10.44 2.52
C ALA A 313 10.04 11.94 2.24
N GLY A 314 8.89 12.36 1.73
CA GLY A 314 8.66 13.73 1.34
C GLY A 314 7.17 14.07 1.31
N SER A 315 6.81 15.26 1.77
CA SER A 315 5.42 15.75 1.75
C SER A 315 5.16 16.70 0.58
N ALA A 316 6.20 17.26 -0.03
CA ALA A 316 6.13 18.45 -0.88
C ALA A 316 5.32 19.59 -0.22
N ASN A 317 5.49 19.76 1.10
CA ASN A 317 4.92 20.89 1.83
C ASN A 317 5.31 22.20 1.15
N GLY A 318 4.31 23.06 0.89
CA GLY A 318 4.40 24.23 0.02
C GLY A 318 3.66 24.07 -1.31
N VAL A 319 3.56 22.84 -1.83
CA VAL A 319 2.81 22.50 -3.05
C VAL A 319 1.51 21.77 -2.73
N HIS A 320 1.54 20.80 -1.80
CA HIS A 320 0.39 19.95 -1.47
C HIS A 320 -0.25 20.30 -0.11
N PRO A 321 -1.54 20.01 0.11
CA PRO A 321 -2.22 20.28 1.38
C PRO A 321 -1.81 19.26 2.46
N VAL A 322 -0.54 19.31 2.87
CA VAL A 322 0.10 18.40 3.81
C VAL A 322 1.13 19.18 4.65
N PRO A 323 1.19 18.98 5.98
CA PRO A 323 2.20 19.58 6.84
C PRO A 323 3.60 19.03 6.57
N ALA A 324 4.63 19.83 6.88
CA ALA A 324 6.01 19.41 6.73
C ALA A 324 6.33 18.22 7.65
N GLY A 325 7.12 17.28 7.14
CA GLY A 325 7.46 16.03 7.81
C GLY A 325 6.24 15.14 8.07
N PHE A 326 5.10 15.34 7.41
CA PHE A 326 4.00 14.37 7.50
C PHE A 326 4.44 13.00 6.97
N SER A 327 5.16 12.98 5.86
CA SER A 327 6.00 11.86 5.47
C SER A 327 7.41 12.18 5.94
N ARG A 328 8.03 11.33 6.76
CA ARG A 328 9.43 11.53 7.18
C ARG A 328 10.19 10.22 7.25
N VAL A 329 11.49 10.31 7.03
CA VAL A 329 12.44 9.22 7.25
C VAL A 329 13.14 9.44 8.58
N TYR A 330 13.24 8.40 9.41
CA TYR A 330 14.08 8.42 10.61
C TYR A 330 15.36 7.66 10.32
N VAL A 331 16.51 8.23 10.70
CA VAL A 331 17.84 7.62 10.54
C VAL A 331 18.44 7.36 11.92
N HIS A 332 18.98 6.15 12.11
CA HIS A 332 19.55 5.72 13.39
C HIS A 332 20.98 6.26 13.60
N GLN A 333 21.15 7.06 14.65
CA GLN A 333 22.40 7.58 15.19
C GLN A 333 22.42 7.39 16.72
N PRO A 334 22.95 6.27 17.24
CA PRO A 334 22.90 5.96 18.67
C PRO A 334 23.76 6.88 19.54
N ASN A 335 24.72 7.59 18.94
CA ASN A 335 25.72 8.41 19.64
C ASN A 335 25.42 9.92 19.53
N GLY A 336 24.15 10.29 19.39
CA GLY A 336 23.72 11.67 19.20
C GLY A 336 23.72 12.13 17.74
N PHE A 337 23.17 13.32 17.51
CA PHE A 337 22.98 13.90 16.17
C PHE A 337 24.27 14.46 15.58
N SER A 338 24.54 14.13 14.33
CA SER A 338 25.40 14.90 13.41
C SER A 338 24.77 14.83 12.02
N TYR A 339 24.82 15.94 11.28
CA TYR A 339 24.28 15.97 9.92
C TYR A 339 25.03 15.02 8.97
N GLU A 340 26.36 14.96 9.08
CA GLU A 340 27.21 14.10 8.26
C GLU A 340 26.92 12.62 8.55
N LYS A 341 26.78 12.27 9.82
CA LYS A 341 26.40 10.91 10.25
C LYS A 341 24.96 10.57 9.88
N TRP A 342 24.05 11.54 9.91
CA TRP A 342 22.67 11.39 9.42
C TRP A 342 22.67 11.03 7.93
N LEU A 343 23.37 11.82 7.11
CA LEU A 343 23.47 11.61 5.67
C LEU A 343 24.13 10.27 5.35
N ALA A 344 25.21 9.91 6.04
CA ALA A 344 25.85 8.62 5.89
C ALA A 344 24.92 7.47 6.30
N GLY A 345 24.17 7.61 7.40
CA GLY A 345 23.18 6.64 7.84
C GLY A 345 22.06 6.43 6.81
N LEU A 346 21.58 7.51 6.20
CA LEU A 346 20.60 7.47 5.12
C LEU A 346 21.16 6.74 3.91
N LYS A 347 22.38 7.09 3.43
CA LYS A 347 23.04 6.40 2.29
C LYS A 347 23.15 4.88 2.48
N HIS A 348 23.29 4.42 3.72
CA HIS A 348 23.39 3.00 4.07
C HIS A 348 22.04 2.33 4.37
N GLY A 349 20.93 3.06 4.32
CA GLY A 349 19.60 2.52 4.62
C GLY A 349 19.36 2.16 6.08
N ARG A 350 20.12 2.77 7.02
CA ARG A 350 19.89 2.67 8.48
C ARG A 350 18.69 3.51 8.90
N SER A 351 17.56 3.25 8.26
CA SER A 351 16.38 4.11 8.30
C SER A 351 15.08 3.34 8.29
N PHE A 352 14.00 4.03 8.62
CA PHE A 352 12.64 3.67 8.25
C PHE A 352 11.85 4.92 7.85
N VAL A 353 10.87 4.76 6.97
CA VAL A 353 9.95 5.84 6.59
C VAL A 353 8.61 5.66 7.29
N THR A 354 7.92 6.75 7.60
CA THR A 354 6.63 6.69 8.26
C THR A 354 5.72 7.88 7.96
N THR A 355 4.41 7.61 7.91
CA THR A 355 3.35 8.63 7.99
C THR A 355 2.65 8.64 9.36
N GLY A 356 2.98 7.73 10.27
CA GLY A 356 2.35 7.62 11.60
C GLY A 356 3.14 6.73 12.57
N PRO A 357 3.06 5.40 12.44
CA PRO A 357 3.65 4.47 13.39
C PRO A 357 5.20 4.51 13.37
N MET A 358 5.82 4.31 14.53
CA MET A 358 7.29 4.18 14.66
C MET A 358 7.65 2.70 14.66
N LEU A 359 8.50 2.30 13.72
CA LEU A 359 8.85 0.90 13.47
C LEU A 359 10.33 0.65 13.77
N PHE A 360 10.60 -0.19 14.76
CA PHE A 360 11.93 -0.58 15.16
C PHE A 360 12.09 -2.08 14.93
N ALA A 361 12.90 -2.48 13.96
CA ALA A 361 13.09 -3.88 13.63
C ALA A 361 14.57 -4.18 13.41
N LYS A 362 14.95 -5.43 13.67
CA LYS A 362 16.29 -5.97 13.50
C LYS A 362 16.21 -7.35 12.85
N VAL A 363 17.22 -7.69 12.06
CA VAL A 363 17.44 -9.05 11.54
C VAL A 363 18.77 -9.55 12.08
N ASN A 364 18.77 -10.68 12.79
CA ASN A 364 19.93 -11.20 13.53
C ASN A 364 20.60 -10.13 14.41
N GLY A 365 19.79 -9.29 15.07
CA GLY A 365 20.26 -8.18 15.92
C GLY A 365 20.78 -6.95 15.18
N GLN A 366 20.86 -6.97 13.84
CA GLN A 366 21.39 -5.88 13.01
C GLN A 366 20.29 -4.89 12.61
N GLN A 367 20.63 -3.59 12.56
CA GLN A 367 19.73 -2.53 12.11
C GLN A 367 19.45 -2.61 10.59
N PRO A 368 18.37 -1.97 10.10
CA PRO A 368 18.11 -1.85 8.66
C PRO A 368 19.33 -1.36 7.88
N GLY A 369 19.48 -1.80 6.64
CA GLY A 369 20.63 -1.47 5.79
C GLY A 369 21.84 -2.40 5.93
N ALA A 370 21.83 -3.31 6.92
CA ALA A 370 22.89 -4.29 7.08
C ALA A 370 22.89 -5.34 5.95
N LYS A 371 24.09 -5.86 5.65
CA LYS A 371 24.31 -7.01 4.78
C LYS A 371 24.60 -8.23 5.64
N LEU A 372 23.88 -9.32 5.38
CA LEU A 372 23.99 -10.58 6.11
C LEU A 372 24.50 -11.64 5.13
N ALA A 373 25.49 -12.43 5.55
CA ALA A 373 25.95 -13.59 4.80
C ALA A 373 25.45 -14.86 5.49
N LEU A 374 24.94 -15.80 4.71
CA LEU A 374 24.54 -17.14 5.16
C LEU A 374 25.44 -18.21 4.53
N ALA A 375 25.31 -19.45 5.01
CA ALA A 375 25.98 -20.59 4.40
C ALA A 375 25.41 -20.90 3.00
N GLN A 376 26.14 -21.69 2.21
CA GLN A 376 25.80 -22.01 0.81
C GLN A 376 24.45 -22.74 0.66
N ASP A 377 24.08 -23.55 1.64
CA ASP A 377 22.79 -24.24 1.73
C ASP A 377 21.64 -23.30 2.14
N GLY A 378 21.96 -22.14 2.71
CA GLY A 378 21.03 -21.15 3.23
C GLY A 378 21.14 -21.05 4.75
N GLY A 379 20.03 -20.72 5.41
CA GLY A 379 19.97 -20.68 6.87
C GLY A 379 18.68 -20.06 7.37
N GLU A 380 18.61 -19.89 8.68
CA GLU A 380 17.51 -19.16 9.32
C GLU A 380 17.96 -17.76 9.71
N VAL A 381 17.04 -16.81 9.63
CA VAL A 381 17.22 -15.46 10.15
C VAL A 381 16.11 -15.15 11.14
N THR A 382 16.45 -14.48 12.23
CA THR A 382 15.49 -14.03 13.24
C THR A 382 15.20 -12.55 13.03
N VAL A 383 13.93 -12.23 12.81
CA VAL A 383 13.42 -10.87 12.71
C VAL A 383 12.73 -10.51 14.03
N THR A 384 13.23 -9.49 14.72
CA THR A 384 12.67 -9.03 15.99
C THR A 384 12.39 -7.55 15.94
N GLY A 385 11.45 -7.07 16.75
CA GLY A 385 11.20 -5.65 16.82
C GLY A 385 9.99 -5.24 17.64
N GLU A 386 9.69 -3.96 17.53
CA GLU A 386 8.52 -3.33 18.10
C GLU A 386 7.97 -2.25 17.17
N VAL A 387 6.66 -2.02 17.26
CA VAL A 387 5.97 -0.89 16.65
C VAL A 387 5.30 -0.11 17.76
N ILE A 388 5.50 1.21 17.78
CA ILE A 388 4.86 2.13 18.72
C ILE A 388 4.08 3.17 17.91
N SER A 389 2.79 3.35 18.22
CA SER A 389 1.98 4.38 17.58
C SER A 389 0.96 5.01 18.53
N LYS A 390 0.39 6.16 18.14
CA LYS A 390 -0.68 6.86 18.86
C LYS A 390 -1.97 6.04 18.96
N THR A 391 -2.26 5.22 17.96
CA THR A 391 -3.41 4.30 17.95
C THR A 391 -2.95 2.88 17.63
N PRO A 392 -3.77 1.85 17.90
CA PRO A 392 -3.43 0.48 17.57
C PRO A 392 -3.04 0.31 16.10
N VAL A 393 -1.90 -0.36 15.85
CA VAL A 393 -1.50 -0.80 14.51
C VAL A 393 -2.44 -1.92 14.09
N SER A 394 -2.96 -1.85 12.86
CA SER A 394 -3.90 -2.84 12.33
C SER A 394 -3.21 -4.19 12.08
N PHE A 395 -2.02 -4.16 11.46
CA PHE A 395 -1.18 -5.34 11.24
C PHE A 395 0.26 -4.95 10.86
N LEU A 396 1.17 -5.90 11.00
CA LEU A 396 2.56 -5.84 10.52
C LEU A 396 2.81 -6.98 9.53
N GLU A 397 3.66 -6.74 8.54
CA GLU A 397 4.12 -7.74 7.58
C GLU A 397 5.64 -7.77 7.53
N ILE A 398 6.21 -8.98 7.58
CA ILE A 398 7.59 -9.20 7.16
C ILE A 398 7.57 -9.53 5.67
N VAL A 399 8.33 -8.77 4.90
CA VAL A 399 8.40 -8.85 3.44
C VAL A 399 9.75 -9.44 3.06
N ALA A 400 9.73 -10.48 2.21
CA ALA A 400 10.94 -11.02 1.60
C ALA A 400 10.79 -11.01 0.08
N ASN A 401 11.75 -10.41 -0.63
CA ASN A 401 11.76 -10.30 -2.09
C ASN A 401 10.42 -9.79 -2.68
N GLY A 402 9.80 -8.82 -2.02
CA GLY A 402 8.54 -8.18 -2.43
C GLY A 402 7.27 -8.91 -1.99
N ARG A 403 7.37 -10.08 -1.37
CA ARG A 403 6.23 -10.88 -0.91
C ARG A 403 6.07 -10.77 0.61
N PRO A 404 4.88 -10.45 1.14
CA PRO A 404 4.62 -10.56 2.57
C PRO A 404 4.60 -12.05 2.95
N VAL A 405 5.66 -12.51 3.61
CA VAL A 405 5.86 -13.92 3.98
C VAL A 405 5.31 -14.27 5.35
N LEU A 406 5.13 -13.26 6.22
CA LEU A 406 4.49 -13.42 7.51
C LEU A 406 3.68 -12.17 7.83
N LYS A 407 2.47 -12.37 8.35
CA LYS A 407 1.66 -11.30 8.94
C LYS A 407 1.56 -11.50 10.43
N ILE A 408 1.81 -10.43 11.16
CA ILE A 408 1.76 -10.42 12.61
C ILE A 408 0.64 -9.50 13.08
N ARG A 409 -0.19 -10.04 13.98
CA ARG A 409 -1.20 -9.31 14.74
C ARG A 409 -1.00 -9.67 16.20
N ALA A 410 -0.86 -8.67 17.05
CA ALA A 410 -0.89 -8.86 18.49
C ALA A 410 -1.75 -7.78 19.13
N ARG A 411 -2.32 -8.09 20.30
CA ARG A 411 -3.00 -7.06 21.10
C ARG A 411 -1.93 -6.07 21.57
N PRO A 412 -2.05 -4.78 21.22
CA PRO A 412 -1.06 -3.81 21.64
C PRO A 412 -1.16 -3.59 23.16
N LYS A 413 -0.01 -3.39 23.80
CA LYS A 413 0.08 -2.91 25.17
C LYS A 413 0.06 -1.39 25.18
N THR A 414 -0.48 -0.79 26.24
CA THR A 414 -0.36 0.66 26.47
C THR A 414 1.00 0.95 27.08
N THR A 415 1.74 1.91 26.54
CA THR A 415 3.00 2.39 27.14
C THR A 415 2.70 3.32 28.32
N PRO A 416 3.68 3.61 29.20
CA PRO A 416 3.50 4.63 30.25
C PRO A 416 3.11 6.02 29.75
N SER A 417 3.45 6.35 28.50
CA SER A 417 3.08 7.58 27.81
C SER A 417 1.82 7.46 26.95
N ASP A 418 0.94 6.49 27.23
CA ASP A 418 -0.35 6.22 26.55
C ASP A 418 -0.32 5.86 25.06
N ALA A 419 0.86 5.69 24.46
CA ALA A 419 1.00 5.09 23.14
C ALA A 419 0.65 3.59 23.14
N ARG A 420 0.51 3.03 21.95
CA ARG A 420 0.21 1.61 21.70
C ARG A 420 1.44 0.92 21.15
N GLN A 421 1.93 -0.08 21.86
CA GLN A 421 3.12 -0.84 21.54
C GLN A 421 2.78 -2.29 21.18
N MET A 422 3.36 -2.78 20.11
CA MET A 422 3.34 -4.18 19.71
C MET A 422 4.76 -4.66 19.53
N THR A 423 5.15 -5.73 20.22
CA THR A 423 6.43 -6.42 20.00
C THR A 423 6.23 -7.64 19.12
N PHE A 424 7.28 -8.07 18.42
CA PHE A 424 7.24 -9.25 17.58
C PHE A 424 8.60 -9.93 17.47
N SER A 425 8.56 -11.23 17.20
CA SER A 425 9.71 -12.08 16.89
C SER A 425 9.25 -13.16 15.91
N ALA A 426 10.05 -13.42 14.89
CA ALA A 426 9.80 -14.47 13.92
C ALA A 426 11.12 -15.01 13.37
N THR A 427 11.15 -16.30 13.06
CA THR A 427 12.26 -16.95 12.35
C THR A 427 11.82 -17.26 10.93
N LEU A 428 12.69 -16.94 9.96
CA LEU A 428 12.41 -17.17 8.55
C LEU A 428 13.51 -18.04 7.92
N PRO A 429 13.16 -19.12 7.21
CA PRO A 429 14.12 -19.88 6.43
C PRO A 429 14.47 -19.13 5.14
N ILE A 430 15.75 -19.00 4.85
CA ILE A 430 16.30 -18.34 3.66
C ILE A 430 17.14 -19.33 2.88
N LYS A 431 16.76 -19.58 1.62
CA LYS A 431 17.44 -20.55 0.75
C LYS A 431 18.22 -19.92 -0.38
N THR A 432 17.95 -18.66 -0.70
CA THR A 432 18.57 -17.90 -1.80
C THR A 432 18.85 -16.49 -1.33
N SER A 433 19.81 -15.83 -1.98
CA SER A 433 20.09 -14.41 -1.75
C SER A 433 18.83 -13.58 -2.02
N GLY A 434 18.73 -12.45 -1.35
CA GLY A 434 17.58 -11.58 -1.44
C GLY A 434 17.60 -10.46 -0.43
N TRP A 435 16.43 -9.99 -0.07
CA TRP A 435 16.28 -8.93 0.91
C TRP A 435 15.04 -9.14 1.77
N ILE A 436 15.10 -8.60 2.99
CA ILE A 436 13.98 -8.54 3.94
C ILE A 436 13.67 -7.08 4.25
N ALA A 437 12.40 -6.77 4.45
CA ALA A 437 11.95 -5.52 5.05
C ALA A 437 10.77 -5.79 6.00
N VAL A 438 10.51 -4.85 6.90
CA VAL A 438 9.32 -4.88 7.76
C VAL A 438 8.47 -3.66 7.44
N ARG A 439 7.15 -3.87 7.38
CA ARG A 439 6.18 -2.79 7.20
C ARG A 439 4.96 -2.98 8.10
N CYS A 440 4.34 -1.88 8.51
CA CYS A 440 3.11 -1.93 9.31
C CYS A 440 2.11 -0.88 8.83
N PHE A 441 0.84 -1.13 9.14
CA PHE A 441 -0.27 -0.27 8.73
C PHE A 441 -1.17 0.04 9.91
N GLU A 442 -1.62 1.28 10.00
CA GLU A 442 -2.51 1.81 11.01
C GLU A 442 -3.70 2.45 10.30
N GLU A 443 -4.91 2.02 10.66
CA GLU A 443 -6.14 2.67 10.23
C GLU A 443 -6.43 3.90 11.10
N ARG A 444 -6.85 4.98 10.45
CA ARG A 444 -7.26 6.24 11.07
C ARG A 444 -8.74 6.51 10.78
N PRO A 445 -9.38 7.39 11.56
CA PRO A 445 -10.75 7.82 11.29
C PRO A 445 -10.97 8.21 9.83
N GLY A 446 -12.16 7.91 9.30
CA GLY A 446 -12.51 8.15 7.89
C GLY A 446 -11.88 7.15 6.90
N GLY A 447 -11.37 6.01 7.37
CA GLY A 447 -10.80 4.97 6.51
C GLY A 447 -9.47 5.35 5.87
N ARG A 448 -8.73 6.30 6.48
CA ARG A 448 -7.40 6.72 6.02
C ARG A 448 -6.35 5.77 6.57
N LEU A 449 -5.26 5.58 5.84
CA LEU A 449 -4.15 4.71 6.28
C LEU A 449 -2.92 5.53 6.67
N ARG A 450 -2.19 5.02 7.66
CA ARG A 450 -0.80 5.36 7.94
C ARG A 450 0.02 4.10 7.84
N PHE A 451 1.30 4.26 7.52
CA PHE A 451 2.21 3.12 7.43
C PHE A 451 3.60 3.50 7.88
N ALA A 452 4.39 2.48 8.15
CA ALA A 452 5.84 2.58 8.20
C ALA A 452 6.49 1.43 7.43
N HIS A 453 7.69 1.66 6.93
CA HIS A 453 8.49 0.68 6.19
C HIS A 453 9.97 0.87 6.48
N THR A 454 10.69 -0.20 6.83
CA THR A 454 12.14 -0.14 7.10
C THR A 454 12.97 -0.02 5.83
N GLY A 455 14.22 0.44 5.95
CA GLY A 455 15.25 0.05 4.99
C GLY A 455 15.35 -1.49 4.90
N GLN A 456 15.88 -1.98 3.79
CA GLN A 456 16.02 -3.42 3.57
C GLN A 456 17.29 -3.98 4.24
N TRP A 457 17.23 -5.23 4.67
CA TRP A 457 18.42 -6.04 4.97
C TRP A 457 18.74 -6.88 3.75
N SER A 458 19.97 -6.80 3.24
CA SER A 458 20.41 -7.66 2.14
C SER A 458 20.95 -8.95 2.69
N ILE A 459 20.58 -10.07 2.07
CA ILE A 459 21.02 -11.40 2.45
C ILE A 459 21.75 -12.02 1.26
N ASP A 460 23.00 -12.43 1.49
CA ASP A 460 23.83 -13.15 0.53
C ASP A 460 23.86 -14.64 0.90
N VAL A 461 23.56 -15.47 -0.09
CA VAL A 461 23.68 -16.93 -0.05
C VAL A 461 24.60 -17.33 -1.20
N PRO A 462 25.82 -17.80 -0.92
CA PRO A 462 26.82 -18.10 -1.95
C PRO A 462 26.28 -19.01 -3.06
N GLY A 463 26.50 -18.62 -4.32
CA GLY A 463 26.07 -19.37 -5.51
C GLY A 463 24.56 -19.32 -5.82
N LYS A 464 23.75 -18.65 -5.01
CA LYS A 464 22.29 -18.55 -5.17
C LYS A 464 21.85 -17.09 -5.23
N PRO A 465 22.16 -16.35 -6.30
CA PRO A 465 21.92 -14.91 -6.38
C PRO A 465 20.42 -14.57 -6.40
N LEU A 466 20.10 -13.36 -5.97
CA LEU A 466 18.77 -12.77 -6.14
C LEU A 466 18.47 -12.66 -7.65
N ARG A 467 17.27 -13.08 -8.05
CA ARG A 467 16.82 -12.99 -9.44
C ARG A 467 15.36 -12.54 -9.46
N PRO A 468 15.01 -11.50 -10.23
CA PRO A 468 13.62 -11.13 -10.42
C PRO A 468 12.86 -12.25 -11.14
N SER A 469 11.54 -12.23 -11.04
CA SER A 469 10.69 -13.06 -11.87
C SER A 469 10.76 -12.62 -13.35
N PRO A 470 10.48 -13.52 -14.30
CA PRO A 470 10.35 -13.14 -15.71
C PRO A 470 9.33 -12.04 -15.96
N GLU A 471 8.23 -11.99 -15.19
CA GLU A 471 7.20 -10.96 -15.31
C GLU A 471 7.71 -9.58 -14.87
N GLU A 472 8.45 -9.51 -13.76
CA GLU A 472 9.11 -8.28 -13.30
C GLU A 472 10.14 -7.78 -14.32
N LYS A 473 10.94 -8.68 -14.90
CA LYS A 473 11.88 -8.34 -15.98
C LYS A 473 11.15 -7.76 -17.20
N GLU A 474 10.09 -8.42 -17.66
CA GLU A 474 9.28 -7.94 -18.79
C GLU A 474 8.62 -6.60 -18.50
N TYR A 475 8.16 -6.37 -17.26
CA TYR A 475 7.65 -5.07 -16.83
C TYR A 475 8.70 -3.97 -16.96
N LEU A 476 9.92 -4.18 -16.45
CA LEU A 476 11.01 -3.20 -16.53
C LEU A 476 11.40 -2.91 -17.99
N ILE A 477 11.57 -3.96 -18.80
CA ILE A 477 11.86 -3.83 -20.24
C ILE A 477 10.77 -3.03 -20.93
N ARG A 478 9.50 -3.34 -20.67
CA ARG A 478 8.35 -2.65 -21.28
C ARG A 478 8.35 -1.18 -20.90
N ARG A 479 8.53 -0.84 -19.62
CA ARG A 479 8.54 0.55 -19.15
C ARG A 479 9.63 1.38 -19.83
N VAL A 480 10.85 0.86 -19.93
CA VAL A 480 11.94 1.57 -20.61
C VAL A 480 11.71 1.66 -22.13
N ARG A 481 11.17 0.60 -22.75
CA ARG A 481 10.87 0.61 -24.18
C ARG A 481 9.75 1.60 -24.55
N GLU A 482 8.70 1.67 -23.73
CA GLU A 482 7.63 2.67 -23.85
C GLU A 482 8.21 4.09 -23.75
N GLU A 483 9.13 4.33 -22.80
CA GLU A 483 9.84 5.61 -22.67
C GLU A 483 10.70 5.92 -23.90
N ILE A 484 11.52 4.96 -24.37
CA ILE A 484 12.34 5.12 -25.58
C ILE A 484 11.47 5.49 -26.78
N ASN A 485 10.37 4.77 -26.98
CA ASN A 485 9.50 4.95 -28.13
C ASN A 485 8.86 6.34 -28.17
N ARG A 486 8.44 6.89 -27.02
CA ARG A 486 7.87 8.24 -26.96
C ARG A 486 8.91 9.36 -27.03
N SER A 487 10.18 9.04 -26.79
CA SER A 487 11.26 10.03 -26.61
C SER A 487 12.28 10.06 -27.76
N LYS A 488 12.30 9.06 -28.65
CA LYS A 488 13.32 8.90 -29.72
C LYS A 488 13.47 10.10 -30.68
N ASP A 489 12.39 10.84 -30.92
CA ASP A 489 12.36 12.00 -31.85
C ASP A 489 12.34 13.35 -31.09
N ILE A 490 12.64 13.31 -29.78
CA ILE A 490 12.54 14.45 -28.86
C ILE A 490 13.85 14.63 -28.07
N LEU A 491 14.42 13.54 -27.57
CA LEU A 491 15.66 13.56 -26.79
C LEU A 491 16.90 13.56 -27.69
N SER A 492 18.02 14.06 -27.16
CA SER A 492 19.31 14.01 -27.85
C SER A 492 19.82 12.57 -27.97
N VAL A 493 20.78 12.35 -28.87
CA VAL A 493 21.40 11.03 -29.09
C VAL A 493 22.05 10.51 -27.81
N GLU A 494 22.69 11.39 -27.03
CA GLU A 494 23.36 11.07 -25.77
C GLU A 494 22.35 10.64 -24.71
N ALA A 495 21.24 11.36 -24.57
CA ALA A 495 20.16 11.01 -23.66
C ALA A 495 19.50 9.67 -24.04
N MET A 496 19.31 9.42 -25.34
CA MET A 496 18.79 8.16 -25.84
C MET A 496 19.76 7.00 -25.60
N ALA A 497 21.07 7.23 -25.64
CA ALA A 497 22.07 6.22 -25.33
C ALA A 497 21.94 5.71 -23.88
N GLU A 498 21.64 6.59 -22.91
CA GLU A 498 21.38 6.20 -21.51
C GLU A 498 20.16 5.28 -21.39
N TYR A 499 19.09 5.59 -22.11
CA TYR A 499 17.85 4.80 -22.07
C TYR A 499 18.06 3.44 -22.72
N ASN A 500 18.77 3.39 -23.85
CA ASN A 500 19.14 2.14 -24.51
C ASN A 500 20.05 1.28 -23.63
N ALA A 501 20.99 1.89 -22.90
CA ALA A 501 21.83 1.15 -21.95
C ALA A 501 21.02 0.58 -20.78
N ALA A 502 20.05 1.34 -20.24
CA ALA A 502 19.13 0.83 -19.22
C ALA A 502 18.27 -0.33 -19.75
N LEU A 503 17.79 -0.23 -20.99
CA LEU A 503 17.05 -1.31 -21.64
C LEU A 503 17.92 -2.57 -21.78
N ALA A 504 19.16 -2.42 -22.26
CA ALA A 504 20.11 -3.53 -22.41
C ALA A 504 20.43 -4.19 -21.05
N HIS A 505 20.60 -3.39 -20.00
CA HIS A 505 20.77 -3.89 -18.63
C HIS A 505 19.59 -4.79 -18.21
N TYR A 506 18.35 -4.31 -18.39
CA TYR A 506 17.16 -5.10 -18.05
C TYR A 506 16.98 -6.34 -18.91
N GLN A 507 17.31 -6.27 -20.20
CA GLN A 507 17.32 -7.43 -21.09
C GLN A 507 18.34 -8.50 -20.66
N GLY A 508 19.47 -8.07 -20.08
CA GLY A 508 20.51 -8.95 -19.55
C GLY A 508 20.20 -9.62 -18.21
N LEU A 509 19.16 -9.20 -17.50
CA LEU A 509 18.83 -9.77 -16.18
C LEU A 509 18.52 -11.27 -16.25
N ALA A 510 19.22 -12.07 -15.44
CA ALA A 510 18.85 -13.46 -15.21
C ALA A 510 17.58 -13.54 -14.35
N THR A 511 16.68 -14.46 -14.66
CA THR A 511 15.39 -14.58 -13.95
C THR A 511 15.26 -15.90 -13.21
N SER A 512 14.38 -15.97 -12.22
CA SER A 512 13.96 -17.22 -11.58
C SER A 512 12.46 -17.41 -11.70
N ASN A 513 12.01 -18.60 -12.11
CA ASN A 513 10.59 -18.90 -12.22
C ASN A 513 10.02 -19.14 -10.82
N PRO A 514 8.99 -18.38 -10.39
CA PRO A 514 8.27 -18.72 -9.17
C PRO A 514 7.65 -20.12 -9.30
N PRO A 515 7.64 -20.92 -8.22
CA PRO A 515 6.98 -22.21 -8.21
C PRO A 515 5.46 -22.04 -8.38
N THR A 516 4.82 -23.03 -8.98
CA THR A 516 3.40 -23.03 -9.32
C THR A 516 2.73 -24.31 -8.80
N PRO A 517 2.72 -24.55 -7.48
CA PRO A 517 2.27 -25.83 -6.90
C PRO A 517 0.79 -26.14 -7.17
N GLU A 518 -0.02 -25.14 -7.45
CA GLU A 518 -1.44 -25.24 -7.81
C GLU A 518 -1.72 -25.31 -9.32
N ALA A 519 -0.67 -25.27 -10.15
CA ALA A 519 -0.80 -25.28 -11.61
C ALA A 519 -1.57 -26.51 -12.10
N ARG A 520 -2.53 -26.28 -13.00
CA ARG A 520 -3.35 -27.35 -13.57
C ARG A 520 -3.70 -27.09 -15.03
N ALA A 521 -3.06 -27.86 -15.91
CA ALA A 521 -3.37 -27.86 -17.32
C ALA A 521 -4.72 -28.55 -17.58
N PRO A 522 -5.58 -27.97 -18.44
CA PRO A 522 -6.75 -28.64 -18.99
C PRO A 522 -6.36 -29.87 -19.82
N ARG A 523 -7.24 -30.87 -19.90
CA ARG A 523 -6.91 -32.16 -20.55
C ARG A 523 -7.09 -32.13 -22.07
N ARG A 524 -7.85 -31.17 -22.59
CA ARG A 524 -8.25 -31.05 -24.00
C ARG A 524 -8.12 -29.61 -24.47
N ASP A 525 -7.84 -29.41 -25.76
CA ASP A 525 -7.68 -28.07 -26.36
C ASP A 525 -8.93 -27.20 -26.25
N SER A 526 -10.12 -27.79 -26.37
CA SER A 526 -11.38 -27.05 -26.21
C SER A 526 -11.56 -26.51 -24.78
N GLU A 527 -11.13 -27.27 -23.77
CA GLU A 527 -11.11 -26.81 -22.38
C GLU A 527 -10.03 -25.75 -22.16
N LEU A 528 -8.85 -25.94 -22.77
CA LEU A 528 -7.75 -24.99 -22.70
C LEU A 528 -8.14 -23.64 -23.28
N ARG A 529 -8.72 -23.62 -24.48
CA ARG A 529 -9.21 -22.38 -25.11
C ARG A 529 -10.20 -21.64 -24.23
N ARG A 530 -11.16 -22.36 -23.63
CA ARG A 530 -12.13 -21.77 -22.69
C ARG A 530 -11.46 -21.20 -21.44
N TRP A 531 -10.45 -21.88 -20.90
CA TRP A 531 -9.68 -21.40 -19.76
C TRP A 531 -8.83 -20.17 -20.10
N LEU A 532 -8.20 -20.15 -21.27
CA LEU A 532 -7.44 -18.99 -21.73
C LEU A 532 -8.34 -17.76 -21.92
N ASP A 533 -9.53 -17.94 -22.49
CA ASP A 533 -10.52 -16.86 -22.57
C ASP A 533 -10.96 -16.38 -21.18
N ASN A 534 -11.25 -17.29 -20.24
CA ASN A 534 -11.55 -16.93 -18.87
C ASN A 534 -10.41 -16.14 -18.19
N MET A 535 -9.17 -16.60 -18.35
CA MET A 535 -7.98 -15.98 -17.74
C MET A 535 -7.67 -14.61 -18.35
N VAL A 536 -7.58 -14.51 -19.67
CA VAL A 536 -7.07 -13.31 -20.35
C VAL A 536 -8.18 -12.30 -20.63
N THR A 537 -9.30 -12.73 -21.19
CA THR A 537 -10.40 -11.83 -21.56
C THR A 537 -11.11 -11.28 -20.31
N HIS A 538 -11.46 -12.14 -19.36
CA HIS A 538 -12.25 -11.76 -18.19
C HIS A 538 -11.39 -11.32 -17.00
N HIS A 539 -10.37 -12.10 -16.64
CA HIS A 539 -9.56 -11.83 -15.45
C HIS A 539 -8.29 -11.01 -15.72
N ARG A 540 -8.00 -10.66 -16.99
CA ARG A 540 -6.80 -9.92 -17.40
C ARG A 540 -5.50 -10.56 -16.89
N TYR A 541 -5.38 -11.87 -17.03
CA TYR A 541 -4.13 -12.57 -16.70
C TYR A 541 -3.05 -12.21 -17.71
N THR A 542 -1.85 -11.93 -17.22
CA THR A 542 -0.66 -11.89 -18.07
C THR A 542 -0.30 -13.32 -18.53
N PRO A 543 0.50 -13.49 -19.59
CA PRO A 543 1.02 -14.80 -19.96
C PRO A 543 1.75 -15.53 -18.81
N HIS A 544 2.36 -14.81 -17.87
CA HIS A 544 3.00 -15.39 -16.69
C HIS A 544 2.01 -15.91 -15.66
N GLU A 545 0.87 -15.23 -15.50
CA GLU A 545 -0.22 -15.71 -14.63
C GLU A 545 -0.94 -16.91 -15.26
N VAL A 546 -1.11 -16.93 -16.59
CA VAL A 546 -1.61 -18.13 -17.29
C VAL A 546 -0.66 -19.31 -17.11
N ARG A 547 0.65 -19.09 -17.25
CA ARG A 547 1.69 -20.10 -16.93
C ARG A 547 1.55 -20.56 -15.48
N ALA A 548 1.33 -19.65 -14.53
CA ALA A 548 1.15 -20.02 -13.12
C ALA A 548 -0.10 -20.86 -12.87
N ALA A 549 -1.20 -20.57 -13.56
CA ALA A 549 -2.46 -21.29 -13.41
C ALA A 549 -2.46 -22.66 -14.11
N THR A 550 -1.72 -22.80 -15.22
CA THR A 550 -1.78 -23.99 -16.09
C THR A 550 -0.55 -24.88 -16.01
N GLY A 551 0.62 -24.34 -15.64
CA GLY A 551 1.90 -25.03 -15.69
C GLY A 551 2.48 -25.16 -17.10
N LEU A 552 1.81 -24.63 -18.12
CA LEU A 552 2.27 -24.68 -19.51
C LEU A 552 3.51 -23.80 -19.71
N PRO A 553 4.48 -24.20 -20.57
CA PRO A 553 5.59 -23.35 -20.95
C PRO A 553 5.12 -22.00 -21.50
N LEU A 554 5.80 -20.91 -21.12
CA LEU A 554 5.40 -19.53 -21.50
C LEU A 554 5.30 -19.33 -23.02
N ALA A 555 6.20 -19.94 -23.80
CA ALA A 555 6.15 -19.88 -25.26
C ALA A 555 4.86 -20.51 -25.81
N LYS A 556 4.43 -21.64 -25.25
CA LYS A 556 3.19 -22.31 -25.65
C LYS A 556 1.96 -21.50 -25.24
N VAL A 557 2.00 -20.86 -24.07
CA VAL A 557 0.95 -19.92 -23.65
C VAL A 557 0.78 -18.81 -24.68
N ARG A 558 1.87 -18.13 -25.07
CA ARG A 558 1.83 -17.05 -26.07
C ARG A 558 1.29 -17.53 -27.41
N GLN A 559 1.83 -18.65 -27.92
CA GLN A 559 1.36 -19.25 -29.17
C GLN A 559 -0.15 -19.50 -29.15
N ASN A 560 -0.68 -20.14 -28.10
CA ASN A 560 -2.12 -20.43 -28.01
C ASN A 560 -2.99 -19.17 -27.90
N LEU A 561 -2.49 -18.11 -27.28
CA LEU A 561 -3.20 -16.83 -27.20
C LEU A 561 -3.29 -16.14 -28.57
N ASP A 562 -2.21 -16.23 -29.36
CA ASP A 562 -2.14 -15.69 -30.71
C ASP A 562 -2.98 -16.53 -31.69
N ASP A 563 -2.78 -17.86 -31.72
CA ASP A 563 -3.47 -18.80 -32.62
C ASP A 563 -5.00 -18.76 -32.47
N TRP A 564 -5.51 -18.43 -31.27
CA TRP A 564 -6.94 -18.38 -30.98
C TRP A 564 -7.51 -16.97 -30.84
N ASP A 565 -6.70 -15.94 -31.13
CA ASP A 565 -7.05 -14.53 -31.06
C ASP A 565 -7.76 -14.18 -29.74
N ILE A 566 -7.08 -14.37 -28.60
CA ILE A 566 -7.66 -14.15 -27.26
C ILE A 566 -7.24 -12.79 -26.67
N THR A 567 -6.05 -12.31 -26.99
CA THR A 567 -5.51 -11.06 -26.44
C THR A 567 -6.24 -9.83 -26.95
N GLY A 568 -6.39 -8.81 -26.11
CA GLY A 568 -6.92 -7.51 -26.53
C GLY A 568 -8.44 -7.45 -26.73
N LYS A 569 -9.18 -8.54 -26.47
CA LYS A 569 -10.65 -8.55 -26.54
C LYS A 569 -11.27 -7.54 -25.57
N ARG A 570 -11.99 -6.56 -26.14
CA ARG A 570 -12.77 -5.60 -25.36
C ARG A 570 -14.14 -6.19 -25.03
N LEU A 571 -14.43 -6.35 -23.75
CA LEU A 571 -15.76 -6.77 -23.30
C LEU A 571 -16.75 -5.61 -23.45
N ALA A 572 -17.91 -5.91 -24.04
CA ALA A 572 -19.03 -4.98 -24.09
C ALA A 572 -19.63 -4.76 -22.69
N LYS A 573 -20.32 -3.63 -22.51
CA LYS A 573 -21.09 -3.39 -21.29
C LYS A 573 -22.21 -4.43 -21.19
N ARG A 574 -22.39 -5.02 -20.01
CA ARG A 574 -23.48 -5.95 -19.73
C ARG A 574 -24.84 -5.24 -19.90
N SER A 575 -25.80 -5.92 -20.52
CA SER A 575 -27.19 -5.46 -20.59
C SER A 575 -27.85 -5.52 -19.21
N ALA A 576 -28.76 -4.59 -18.91
CA ALA A 576 -29.38 -4.47 -17.58
C ALA A 576 -30.24 -5.70 -17.19
N ASP A 577 -30.80 -6.39 -18.17
CA ASP A 577 -31.64 -7.59 -18.04
C ASP A 577 -30.86 -8.91 -18.05
N ALA A 578 -29.57 -8.89 -18.43
CA ALA A 578 -28.74 -10.09 -18.39
C ALA A 578 -28.46 -10.51 -16.95
N PRO A 579 -28.32 -11.81 -16.61
CA PRO A 579 -27.83 -12.23 -15.29
C PRO A 579 -26.43 -11.68 -14.96
N LEU A 580 -26.08 -11.58 -13.67
CA LEU A 580 -24.71 -11.30 -13.24
C LEU A 580 -23.75 -12.35 -13.80
N LYS A 581 -22.55 -11.94 -14.20
CA LYS A 581 -21.56 -12.87 -14.75
C LYS A 581 -20.88 -13.63 -13.60
N VAL A 582 -20.90 -14.95 -13.68
CA VAL A 582 -20.18 -15.86 -12.78
C VAL A 582 -19.30 -16.78 -13.61
N LEU A 583 -18.04 -16.94 -13.22
CA LEU A 583 -17.09 -17.84 -13.86
C LEU A 583 -16.31 -18.63 -12.80
N PRO A 584 -15.82 -19.85 -13.08
CA PRO A 584 -14.83 -20.49 -12.22
C PRO A 584 -13.59 -19.61 -12.05
N TYR A 585 -13.06 -19.51 -10.83
CA TYR A 585 -11.82 -18.77 -10.60
C TYR A 585 -10.63 -19.52 -11.22
N PRO A 586 -9.73 -18.87 -11.98
CA PRO A 586 -8.70 -19.62 -12.71
C PRO A 586 -7.56 -20.24 -11.87
N GLY A 587 -7.31 -19.76 -10.66
CA GLY A 587 -6.11 -20.12 -9.88
C GLY A 587 -4.84 -19.45 -10.42
N GLY A 588 -3.66 -19.76 -9.89
CA GLY A 588 -2.36 -19.17 -10.31
C GLY A 588 -2.14 -17.70 -9.91
N ARG A 589 -3.21 -16.91 -9.73
CA ARG A 589 -3.20 -15.62 -9.03
C ARG A 589 -3.69 -15.86 -7.59
N HIS A 590 -3.01 -15.26 -6.61
CA HIS A 590 -3.49 -15.31 -5.23
C HIS A 590 -4.75 -14.44 -5.07
N PRO A 591 -5.88 -14.96 -4.55
CA PRO A 591 -7.16 -14.23 -4.48
C PRO A 591 -7.20 -13.19 -3.36
N ARG A 592 -6.29 -13.25 -2.38
CA ARG A 592 -6.13 -12.24 -1.31
C ARG A 592 -4.98 -11.27 -1.60
N ILE A 593 -5.11 -10.06 -1.07
CA ILE A 593 -4.01 -9.13 -0.82
C ILE A 593 -3.78 -9.06 0.69
N GLY A 594 -2.52 -9.25 1.11
CA GLY A 594 -2.15 -9.42 2.52
C GLY A 594 -2.59 -10.76 3.12
N PHE A 595 -1.95 -11.15 4.23
CA PHE A 595 -2.20 -12.39 5.00
C PHE A 595 -2.08 -13.65 4.12
N LEU A 596 -1.01 -13.69 3.32
CA LEU A 596 -0.77 -14.78 2.37
C LEU A 596 -0.38 -16.07 3.11
N ASP A 597 0.24 -15.93 4.28
CA ASP A 597 0.57 -17.00 5.23
C ASP A 597 -0.67 -17.70 5.82
N GLY A 598 -1.82 -17.03 5.83
CA GLY A 598 -3.11 -17.62 6.21
C GLY A 598 -3.89 -18.27 5.05
N ALA A 599 -3.30 -18.38 3.86
CA ALA A 599 -3.84 -19.11 2.71
C ALA A 599 -2.74 -19.51 1.71
N LEU A 600 -1.88 -20.46 2.07
CA LEU A 600 -0.85 -20.94 1.14
C LEU A 600 -1.50 -21.81 0.07
N VAL A 601 -0.96 -21.78 -1.16
CA VAL A 601 -1.39 -22.64 -2.28
C VAL A 601 -2.93 -22.69 -2.42
N PRO A 602 -3.60 -21.54 -2.62
CA PRO A 602 -5.05 -21.49 -2.71
C PRO A 602 -5.54 -22.33 -3.90
N GLN A 603 -6.42 -23.28 -3.61
CA GLN A 603 -7.00 -24.16 -4.62
C GLN A 603 -8.03 -23.40 -5.46
N ARG A 604 -8.17 -23.75 -6.74
CA ARG A 604 -9.18 -23.12 -7.61
C ARG A 604 -10.54 -23.80 -7.55
N GLU A 605 -10.58 -25.08 -7.18
CA GLU A 605 -11.82 -25.72 -6.74
C GLU A 605 -12.45 -24.93 -5.59
N THR A 606 -13.78 -25.01 -5.46
CA THR A 606 -14.63 -24.20 -4.55
C THR A 606 -14.64 -22.69 -4.78
N LYS A 607 -13.83 -22.15 -5.72
CA LYS A 607 -13.80 -20.70 -5.99
C LYS A 607 -14.48 -20.33 -7.30
N VAL A 608 -15.32 -19.30 -7.23
CA VAL A 608 -15.93 -18.63 -8.39
C VAL A 608 -15.64 -17.14 -8.36
N SER A 609 -15.55 -16.53 -9.53
CA SER A 609 -15.50 -15.09 -9.70
C SER A 609 -16.89 -14.56 -10.02
N ILE A 610 -17.31 -13.54 -9.28
CA ILE A 610 -18.55 -12.81 -9.52
C ILE A 610 -18.19 -11.38 -9.96
N PHE A 611 -18.63 -11.00 -11.16
CA PHE A 611 -18.34 -9.70 -11.75
C PHE A 611 -19.47 -8.70 -11.41
N PRO A 612 -19.13 -7.47 -11.00
CA PRO A 612 -20.12 -6.44 -10.72
C PRO A 612 -20.79 -5.94 -12.01
N PRO A 613 -21.97 -5.31 -11.91
CA PRO A 613 -22.70 -4.81 -13.08
C PRO A 613 -21.99 -3.65 -13.80
N TRP A 614 -21.11 -2.90 -13.14
CA TRP A 614 -20.53 -1.66 -13.65
C TRP A 614 -19.13 -1.80 -14.28
N ASP A 615 -18.43 -2.91 -14.07
CA ASP A 615 -17.09 -3.14 -14.62
C ASP A 615 -16.91 -4.61 -15.01
N PRO A 616 -16.76 -4.93 -16.31
CA PRO A 616 -16.67 -6.31 -16.80
C PRO A 616 -15.33 -6.99 -16.50
N HIS A 617 -14.33 -6.28 -15.95
CA HIS A 617 -13.01 -6.83 -15.63
C HIS A 617 -12.69 -6.84 -14.13
N SER A 618 -13.51 -6.17 -13.31
CA SER A 618 -13.42 -6.28 -11.86
C SER A 618 -14.23 -7.50 -11.38
N TYR A 619 -13.82 -8.13 -10.28
CA TYR A 619 -14.51 -9.31 -9.76
C TYR A 619 -14.21 -9.55 -8.28
N ALA A 620 -15.20 -10.07 -7.55
CA ALA A 620 -14.99 -10.68 -6.25
C ALA A 620 -14.75 -12.19 -6.42
N VAL A 621 -13.79 -12.76 -5.69
CA VAL A 621 -13.59 -14.21 -5.64
C VAL A 621 -14.32 -14.76 -4.43
N VAL A 622 -15.23 -15.71 -4.65
CA VAL A 622 -16.04 -16.32 -3.60
C VAL A 622 -15.59 -17.75 -3.43
N ASP A 623 -15.14 -18.09 -2.23
CA ASP A 623 -14.81 -19.46 -1.84
C ASP A 623 -16.01 -20.07 -1.11
N VAL A 624 -16.69 -21.01 -1.79
CA VAL A 624 -17.95 -21.60 -1.35
C VAL A 624 -17.84 -23.14 -1.43
N PRO A 625 -17.44 -23.80 -0.33
CA PRO A 625 -16.88 -23.25 0.91
C PRO A 625 -15.35 -23.13 0.90
N GLU A 626 -14.80 -22.20 1.71
CA GLU A 626 -13.37 -22.13 2.05
C GLU A 626 -12.95 -23.27 2.99
N ALA A 627 -13.78 -23.58 3.99
CA ALA A 627 -13.48 -24.59 4.98
C ALA A 627 -14.75 -25.25 5.52
N ILE A 628 -14.63 -26.49 6.01
CA ILE A 628 -15.70 -27.24 6.67
C ILE A 628 -15.15 -27.84 7.97
N TRP A 629 -15.94 -27.75 9.04
CA TRP A 629 -15.68 -28.41 10.31
C TRP A 629 -16.84 -29.33 10.70
N SER A 630 -16.51 -30.41 11.40
CA SER A 630 -17.45 -31.27 12.13
C SER A 630 -16.86 -31.66 13.49
N ASN A 631 -17.53 -32.55 14.21
CA ASN A 631 -17.01 -33.26 15.38
C ASN A 631 -15.66 -33.96 15.16
N LEU A 632 -15.25 -34.20 13.90
CA LEU A 632 -13.94 -34.77 13.56
C LEU A 632 -12.82 -33.72 13.55
N GLY A 633 -13.15 -32.43 13.54
CA GLY A 633 -12.23 -31.30 13.35
C GLY A 633 -12.38 -30.63 11.99
N LEU A 634 -11.29 -30.07 11.45
CA LEU A 634 -11.25 -29.43 10.13
C LEU A 634 -11.28 -30.51 9.04
N THR A 635 -12.43 -30.72 8.40
CA THR A 635 -12.66 -31.79 7.42
C THR A 635 -12.38 -31.38 5.98
N TYR A 636 -12.37 -30.08 5.68
CA TYR A 636 -11.94 -29.56 4.39
C TYR A 636 -11.37 -28.15 4.53
N LEU A 637 -10.38 -27.85 3.69
CA LEU A 637 -9.79 -26.52 3.57
C LEU A 637 -9.34 -26.29 2.11
N ALA A 638 -9.74 -25.17 1.53
CA ALA A 638 -9.50 -24.83 0.12
C ALA A 638 -8.13 -24.18 -0.15
N HIS A 639 -7.19 -24.34 0.79
CA HIS A 639 -5.81 -23.86 0.79
C HIS A 639 -5.02 -24.63 1.84
N THR A 640 -3.71 -24.45 1.90
CA THR A 640 -2.84 -25.07 2.90
C THR A 640 -2.34 -24.02 3.88
N HIS A 641 -2.42 -24.30 5.17
CA HIS A 641 -1.75 -23.56 6.26
C HIS A 641 -2.04 -24.26 7.60
N ILE A 642 -3.22 -24.89 7.70
CA ILE A 642 -3.63 -25.75 8.82
C ILE A 642 -3.92 -27.14 8.26
N PRO A 643 -3.37 -28.22 8.86
CA PRO A 643 -3.63 -29.58 8.40
C PRO A 643 -5.07 -30.00 8.73
N THR A 644 -5.78 -30.50 7.72
CA THR A 644 -7.09 -31.15 7.85
C THR A 644 -6.97 -32.52 8.50
N VAL A 645 -8.10 -33.15 8.84
CA VAL A 645 -8.13 -34.55 9.30
C VAL A 645 -7.54 -35.53 8.27
N TRP A 646 -7.56 -35.19 6.98
CA TRP A 646 -7.00 -36.01 5.90
C TRP A 646 -5.49 -35.86 5.78
N ASP A 647 -5.00 -34.63 5.90
CA ASP A 647 -3.55 -34.35 5.89
C ASP A 647 -2.85 -35.08 7.03
N LYS A 648 -3.47 -35.12 8.22
CA LYS A 648 -2.98 -35.87 9.38
C LYS A 648 -2.93 -37.39 9.16
N GLN A 649 -3.68 -37.90 8.19
CA GLN A 649 -3.68 -39.31 7.78
C GLN A 649 -2.82 -39.57 6.53
N GLY A 650 -2.13 -38.55 6.01
CA GLY A 650 -1.39 -38.66 4.75
C GLY A 650 -2.28 -38.84 3.51
N LYS A 651 -3.58 -38.53 3.61
CA LYS A 651 -4.54 -38.68 2.50
C LYS A 651 -4.64 -37.39 1.71
N LYS A 652 -4.18 -37.42 0.46
CA LYS A 652 -4.31 -36.30 -0.47
C LYS A 652 -5.68 -36.31 -1.13
N LEU A 653 -6.35 -35.16 -1.17
CA LEU A 653 -7.60 -34.99 -1.90
C LEU A 653 -7.30 -34.64 -3.36
N GLU A 654 -7.98 -35.32 -4.29
CA GLU A 654 -7.80 -35.05 -5.72
C GLU A 654 -8.36 -33.66 -6.12
N PRO A 655 -7.67 -32.96 -7.03
CA PRO A 655 -8.17 -31.81 -7.78
C PRO A 655 -9.57 -31.98 -8.38
N LEU A 656 -10.42 -30.95 -8.30
CA LEU A 656 -11.74 -30.92 -8.94
C LEU A 656 -11.93 -29.67 -9.81
N GLU A 657 -12.88 -29.73 -10.75
CA GLU A 657 -13.34 -28.60 -11.55
C GLU A 657 -14.84 -28.37 -11.38
N TRP A 658 -15.27 -27.13 -11.59
CA TRP A 658 -16.68 -26.78 -11.61
C TRP A 658 -17.37 -27.36 -12.85
N THR A 659 -18.52 -28.01 -12.64
CA THR A 659 -19.43 -28.42 -13.71
C THR A 659 -20.26 -27.23 -14.15
N HIS A 660 -20.29 -26.96 -15.45
CA HIS A 660 -21.17 -25.96 -16.04
C HIS A 660 -22.50 -26.60 -16.42
N ASN A 661 -23.59 -26.05 -15.91
CA ASN A 661 -24.93 -26.53 -16.21
C ASN A 661 -25.55 -25.73 -17.38
N PRO A 662 -26.52 -26.30 -18.12
CA PRO A 662 -27.19 -25.61 -19.22
C PRO A 662 -27.91 -24.30 -18.83
N ASP A 663 -28.34 -24.18 -17.57
CA ASP A 663 -28.98 -22.99 -17.01
C ASP A 663 -27.99 -21.87 -16.63
N GLY A 664 -26.70 -22.04 -16.95
CA GLY A 664 -25.63 -21.11 -16.60
C GLY A 664 -25.13 -21.22 -15.15
N SER A 665 -25.71 -22.09 -14.33
CA SER A 665 -25.22 -22.33 -12.97
C SER A 665 -23.93 -23.17 -12.96
N LEU A 666 -23.15 -23.03 -11.89
CA LEU A 666 -21.96 -23.84 -11.63
C LEU A 666 -22.23 -24.79 -10.46
N SER A 667 -21.87 -26.06 -10.62
CA SER A 667 -21.99 -27.08 -9.57
C SER A 667 -20.65 -27.72 -9.25
N LEU A 668 -20.42 -28.00 -7.97
CA LEU A 668 -19.30 -28.78 -7.47
C LEU A 668 -19.84 -29.86 -6.52
N LEU A 669 -19.25 -31.05 -6.58
CA LEU A 669 -19.49 -32.15 -5.64
C LEU A 669 -18.13 -32.75 -5.27
N ARG A 670 -17.83 -32.80 -3.96
CA ARG A 670 -16.59 -33.37 -3.43
C ARG A 670 -16.90 -34.51 -2.45
N PRO A 671 -16.60 -35.77 -2.82
CA PRO A 671 -16.54 -36.85 -1.86
C PRO A 671 -15.25 -36.75 -1.03
N LEU A 672 -15.36 -37.05 0.26
CA LEU A 672 -14.24 -37.16 1.20
C LEU A 672 -13.96 -38.63 1.55
N PRO A 673 -12.74 -38.97 2.01
CA PRO A 673 -12.31 -40.36 2.20
C PRO A 673 -13.14 -41.21 3.17
N ASN A 674 -14.01 -40.61 3.99
CA ASN A 674 -14.83 -41.32 4.99
C ASN A 674 -16.33 -41.37 4.64
N GLY A 675 -16.71 -41.04 3.41
CA GLY A 675 -18.13 -41.02 3.00
C GLY A 675 -18.86 -39.70 3.25
N ILE A 676 -18.22 -38.69 3.85
CA ILE A 676 -18.79 -37.33 3.84
C ILE A 676 -18.72 -36.80 2.41
N VAL A 677 -19.82 -36.25 1.91
CA VAL A 677 -19.87 -35.57 0.60
C VAL A 677 -20.37 -34.15 0.82
N PHE A 678 -19.69 -33.16 0.26
CA PHE A 678 -20.23 -31.81 0.22
C PHE A 678 -20.35 -31.31 -1.22
N GLY A 679 -21.23 -30.35 -1.44
CA GLY A 679 -21.38 -29.74 -2.74
C GLY A 679 -21.85 -28.31 -2.68
N SER A 680 -21.68 -27.61 -3.79
CA SER A 680 -22.09 -26.22 -3.95
C SER A 680 -22.72 -26.00 -5.30
N ARG A 681 -23.81 -25.23 -5.35
CA ARG A 681 -24.42 -24.74 -6.59
C ARG A 681 -24.49 -23.21 -6.55
N VAL A 682 -23.95 -22.57 -7.58
CA VAL A 682 -23.93 -21.12 -7.75
C VAL A 682 -24.79 -20.76 -8.96
N THR A 683 -25.89 -20.06 -8.73
CA THR A 683 -26.88 -19.73 -9.75
C THR A 683 -26.90 -18.22 -9.99
N PRO A 684 -26.45 -17.74 -11.16
CA PRO A 684 -26.51 -16.34 -11.50
C PRO A 684 -27.96 -15.86 -11.70
N GLY A 685 -28.28 -14.68 -11.17
CA GLY A 685 -29.54 -13.97 -11.41
C GLY A 685 -29.28 -12.52 -11.80
N GLN A 686 -30.33 -11.78 -12.15
CA GLN A 686 -30.20 -10.37 -12.55
C GLN A 686 -29.74 -9.47 -11.40
N GLU A 687 -30.39 -9.59 -10.24
CA GLU A 687 -30.10 -8.79 -9.04
C GLU A 687 -29.09 -9.45 -8.09
N VAL A 688 -29.15 -10.78 -7.97
CA VAL A 688 -28.36 -11.55 -6.99
C VAL A 688 -27.79 -12.82 -7.61
N VAL A 689 -26.63 -13.25 -7.10
CA VAL A 689 -26.12 -14.61 -7.30
C VAL A 689 -26.53 -15.45 -6.11
N LYS A 690 -27.29 -16.52 -6.35
CA LYS A 690 -27.72 -17.45 -5.30
C LYS A 690 -26.69 -18.56 -5.13
N MET A 691 -26.44 -18.96 -3.89
CA MET A 691 -25.50 -20.02 -3.54
C MET A 691 -26.21 -21.04 -2.64
N ASN A 692 -26.07 -22.32 -2.95
CA ASN A 692 -26.55 -23.41 -2.09
C ASN A 692 -25.37 -24.30 -1.74
N LEU A 693 -25.04 -24.40 -0.45
CA LEU A 693 -24.01 -25.26 0.11
C LEU A 693 -24.69 -26.40 0.85
N TRP A 694 -24.30 -27.64 0.58
CA TRP A 694 -24.88 -28.81 1.24
C TRP A 694 -23.82 -29.82 1.64
N ILE A 695 -24.13 -30.58 2.69
CA ILE A 695 -23.31 -31.67 3.23
C ILE A 695 -24.22 -32.90 3.35
N ARG A 696 -23.82 -34.00 2.71
CA ARG A 696 -24.43 -35.32 2.83
C ARG A 696 -23.52 -36.22 3.64
N ASN A 697 -24.10 -36.93 4.60
CA ASN A 697 -23.38 -37.88 5.44
C ASN A 697 -23.60 -39.30 4.91
N ASP A 698 -22.71 -39.82 4.08
CA ASP A 698 -22.71 -41.25 3.70
C ASP A 698 -21.79 -42.09 4.60
N SER A 699 -21.39 -41.55 5.76
CA SER A 699 -20.65 -42.30 6.79
C SER A 699 -21.62 -42.97 7.78
N ALA A 700 -21.08 -43.83 8.65
CA ALA A 700 -21.89 -44.60 9.61
C ALA A 700 -22.35 -43.79 10.85
N GLU A 701 -21.64 -42.71 11.19
CA GLU A 701 -21.87 -41.97 12.43
C GLU A 701 -22.54 -40.63 12.18
N THR A 702 -23.29 -40.13 13.17
CA THR A 702 -23.89 -38.78 13.12
C THR A 702 -22.79 -37.71 13.12
N LEU A 703 -22.88 -36.77 12.18
CA LEU A 703 -22.01 -35.60 12.16
C LEU A 703 -22.63 -34.48 12.99
N THR A 704 -21.89 -33.98 13.97
CA THR A 704 -22.34 -32.88 14.83
C THR A 704 -21.39 -31.69 14.76
N GLY A 705 -21.84 -30.53 15.23
CA GLY A 705 -21.04 -29.29 15.23
C GLY A 705 -20.66 -28.82 13.82
N LEU A 706 -21.49 -29.15 12.83
CA LEU A 706 -21.24 -28.86 11.42
C LEU A 706 -21.30 -27.35 11.15
N ARG A 707 -20.22 -26.84 10.59
CA ARG A 707 -20.13 -25.47 10.08
C ARG A 707 -19.22 -25.38 8.87
N ALA A 708 -19.46 -24.39 8.04
CA ALA A 708 -18.57 -24.02 6.95
C ALA A 708 -18.08 -22.60 7.14
N GLN A 709 -17.07 -22.22 6.37
CA GLN A 709 -16.67 -20.83 6.16
C GLN A 709 -16.78 -20.52 4.68
N VAL A 710 -17.41 -19.39 4.37
CA VAL A 710 -17.49 -18.79 3.04
C VAL A 710 -16.77 -17.47 3.08
N CYS A 711 -15.90 -17.23 2.11
CA CYS A 711 -15.08 -16.03 2.05
C CYS A 711 -15.23 -15.33 0.70
N VAL A 712 -15.65 -14.07 0.75
CA VAL A 712 -15.75 -13.17 -0.40
C VAL A 712 -14.51 -12.28 -0.41
N MET A 713 -13.54 -12.58 -1.26
CA MET A 713 -12.26 -11.88 -1.38
C MET A 713 -12.33 -10.79 -2.44
N LEU A 714 -11.94 -9.57 -2.08
CA LEU A 714 -12.18 -8.35 -2.87
C LEU A 714 -10.93 -7.82 -3.58
N LYS A 715 -9.82 -8.58 -3.62
CA LYS A 715 -8.57 -8.14 -4.29
C LYS A 715 -8.79 -7.73 -5.75
N GLY A 716 -9.60 -8.50 -6.47
CA GLY A 716 -9.89 -8.25 -7.89
C GLY A 716 -11.02 -7.24 -8.14
N LEU A 717 -11.65 -6.72 -7.08
CA LEU A 717 -12.80 -5.82 -7.19
C LEU A 717 -12.34 -4.38 -6.99
N SER A 718 -12.14 -3.65 -8.10
CA SER A 718 -11.59 -2.29 -8.07
C SER A 718 -12.37 -1.37 -7.15
N GLY A 719 -11.65 -0.67 -6.26
CA GLY A 719 -12.24 0.22 -5.26
C GLY A 719 -12.65 -0.44 -3.94
N PHE A 720 -12.67 -1.78 -3.83
CA PHE A 720 -13.12 -2.51 -2.63
C PHE A 720 -11.99 -3.26 -1.90
N ASN A 721 -10.77 -3.21 -2.43
CA ASN A 721 -9.61 -3.95 -1.95
C ASN A 721 -8.89 -3.28 -0.74
N GLN A 722 -9.49 -2.26 -0.12
CA GLN A 722 -8.92 -1.59 1.05
C GLN A 722 -8.92 -2.51 2.28
N ARG A 723 -7.79 -2.56 2.99
CA ARG A 723 -7.56 -3.42 4.18
C ARG A 723 -7.94 -2.72 5.49
N ILE A 724 -9.16 -2.18 5.53
CA ILE A 724 -9.70 -1.35 6.61
C ILE A 724 -11.01 -1.89 7.17
N HIS A 725 -11.33 -1.55 8.42
CA HIS A 725 -12.62 -1.81 9.05
C HIS A 725 -13.69 -0.83 8.54
N ALA A 726 -13.33 0.44 8.35
CA ALA A 726 -14.29 1.53 8.15
C ALA A 726 -15.16 1.43 6.88
N ASN A 727 -14.84 0.54 5.95
CA ASN A 727 -15.62 0.32 4.73
C ASN A 727 -16.55 -0.90 4.81
N LYS A 728 -16.75 -1.51 5.98
CA LYS A 728 -17.59 -2.70 6.14
C LYS A 728 -18.74 -2.44 7.11
N VAL A 729 -19.83 -3.17 6.91
CA VAL A 729 -21.04 -3.14 7.73
C VAL A 729 -21.49 -4.56 8.00
N ILE A 730 -21.69 -4.90 9.27
CA ILE A 730 -22.29 -6.16 9.72
C ILE A 730 -23.68 -5.87 10.28
N ASP A 731 -24.70 -6.59 9.80
CA ASP A 731 -26.12 -6.39 10.17
C ASP A 731 -26.86 -7.73 10.27
N GLY A 732 -26.83 -8.35 11.45
CA GLY A 732 -27.41 -9.68 11.68
C GLY A 732 -26.62 -10.73 10.90
N SER A 733 -27.28 -11.51 10.02
CA SER A 733 -26.66 -12.53 9.16
C SER A 733 -25.98 -11.99 7.88
N TRP A 734 -25.77 -10.67 7.81
CA TRP A 734 -25.35 -9.98 6.58
C TRP A 734 -24.08 -9.19 6.78
N VAL A 735 -23.24 -9.18 5.74
CA VAL A 735 -22.02 -8.38 5.68
C VAL A 735 -22.00 -7.64 4.35
N ALA A 736 -21.66 -6.35 4.40
CA ALA A 736 -21.49 -5.53 3.21
C ALA A 736 -20.14 -4.80 3.25
N CYS A 737 -19.55 -4.55 2.09
CA CYS A 737 -18.38 -3.71 1.91
C CYS A 737 -18.68 -2.60 0.92
N ARG A 738 -18.22 -1.39 1.23
CA ARG A 738 -18.33 -0.18 0.42
C ARG A 738 -17.04 0.06 -0.37
N ASP A 739 -17.16 0.61 -1.56
CA ASP A 739 -16.01 1.12 -2.29
C ASP A 739 -15.41 2.38 -1.65
N ALA A 740 -14.21 2.74 -2.12
CA ALA A 740 -13.44 3.88 -1.61
C ALA A 740 -14.17 5.23 -1.77
N ASP A 741 -14.98 5.40 -2.81
CA ASP A 741 -15.75 6.63 -3.09
C ASP A 741 -17.10 6.69 -2.36
N GLY A 742 -17.51 5.58 -1.76
CA GLY A 742 -18.71 5.49 -0.95
C GLY A 742 -20.02 5.37 -1.72
N GLN A 743 -19.95 5.03 -3.01
CA GLN A 743 -21.10 5.00 -3.91
C GLN A 743 -21.58 3.58 -4.21
N ARG A 744 -20.73 2.57 -4.02
CA ARG A 744 -21.02 1.19 -4.43
C ARG A 744 -20.79 0.22 -3.30
N TRP A 745 -21.55 -0.87 -3.33
CA TRP A 745 -21.55 -1.90 -2.30
C TRP A 745 -21.56 -3.30 -2.90
N ILE A 746 -20.86 -4.21 -2.23
CA ILE A 746 -21.04 -5.66 -2.35
C ILE A 746 -21.62 -6.17 -1.04
N ILE A 747 -22.62 -7.04 -1.12
CA ILE A 747 -23.42 -7.52 0.01
C ILE A 747 -23.49 -9.03 -0.04
N THR A 748 -23.28 -9.71 1.09
CA THR A 748 -23.50 -11.15 1.23
C THR A 748 -24.35 -11.45 2.46
N GLY A 749 -25.23 -12.45 2.34
CA GLY A 749 -26.04 -12.97 3.44
C GLY A 749 -26.18 -14.48 3.32
N TRP A 750 -26.30 -15.17 4.46
CA TRP A 750 -26.37 -16.63 4.54
C TRP A 750 -27.33 -17.08 5.63
N GLU A 751 -28.03 -18.19 5.40
CA GLU A 751 -28.90 -18.86 6.38
C GLU A 751 -28.95 -20.39 6.19
N PRO A 752 -28.92 -21.18 7.28
CA PRO A 752 -28.61 -20.76 8.64
C PRO A 752 -27.13 -20.34 8.79
N LEU A 753 -26.84 -19.49 9.78
CA LEU A 753 -25.53 -18.88 9.97
C LEU A 753 -25.09 -18.97 11.42
N HIS A 754 -23.83 -19.36 11.65
CA HIS A 754 -23.18 -19.27 12.95
C HIS A 754 -22.77 -17.83 13.27
N ARG A 755 -22.00 -17.20 12.37
CA ARG A 755 -21.61 -15.78 12.48
C ARG A 755 -21.20 -15.17 11.14
N PRO A 756 -21.43 -13.87 10.94
CA PRO A 756 -20.69 -13.06 9.98
C PRO A 756 -19.47 -12.42 10.63
N TRP A 757 -18.40 -12.20 9.86
CA TRP A 757 -17.24 -11.48 10.36
C TRP A 757 -16.38 -10.90 9.22
N GLU A 758 -15.36 -10.14 9.61
CA GLU A 758 -14.40 -9.52 8.72
C GLU A 758 -12.97 -9.69 9.26
N ASN A 759 -12.01 -9.65 8.36
CA ASN A 759 -10.60 -9.68 8.71
C ASN A 759 -9.87 -8.54 8.00
N PRO A 760 -9.95 -7.28 8.45
CA PRO A 760 -9.46 -6.10 7.72
C PRO A 760 -8.07 -6.20 7.11
N PRO A 761 -7.07 -6.86 7.74
CA PRO A 761 -5.80 -7.15 7.08
C PRO A 761 -5.92 -7.88 5.72
N VAL A 762 -7.09 -8.41 5.39
CA VAL A 762 -7.53 -8.96 4.11
C VAL A 762 -8.83 -8.24 3.71
N PRO A 763 -8.96 -7.72 2.49
CA PRO A 763 -10.22 -7.11 2.07
C PRO A 763 -11.21 -8.22 1.72
N CYS A 764 -11.83 -8.83 2.72
CA CYS A 764 -12.81 -9.89 2.54
C CYS A 764 -14.02 -9.75 3.49
N LEU A 765 -15.11 -10.39 3.08
CA LEU A 765 -16.32 -10.60 3.89
C LEU A 765 -16.44 -12.08 4.20
N HIS A 766 -16.67 -12.42 5.46
CA HIS A 766 -16.86 -13.80 5.88
C HIS A 766 -18.27 -14.06 6.37
N ALA A 767 -18.76 -15.24 6.03
CA ALA A 767 -19.93 -15.86 6.61
C ALA A 767 -19.55 -17.29 7.01
N ASP A 768 -19.93 -17.70 8.22
CA ASP A 768 -19.75 -19.07 8.68
C ASP A 768 -21.11 -19.79 8.72
N PRO A 769 -21.61 -20.39 7.62
CA PRO A 769 -22.85 -21.15 7.65
C PRO A 769 -22.83 -22.25 8.70
N SER A 770 -23.90 -22.37 9.49
CA SER A 770 -24.11 -23.50 10.40
C SER A 770 -25.01 -24.52 9.75
N PHE A 771 -24.94 -25.77 10.20
CA PHE A 771 -25.83 -26.83 9.76
C PHE A 771 -26.37 -27.58 10.99
N PRO A 772 -27.60 -28.11 10.92
CA PRO A 772 -28.06 -29.10 11.89
C PRO A 772 -27.15 -30.33 11.90
N ASP A 773 -27.25 -31.13 12.96
CA ASP A 773 -26.63 -32.45 13.00
C ASP A 773 -27.12 -33.30 11.82
N CYS A 774 -26.19 -34.03 11.18
CA CYS A 774 -26.45 -34.77 9.96
C CYS A 774 -26.36 -36.27 10.23
N LEU A 775 -27.52 -36.92 10.36
CA LEU A 775 -27.64 -38.37 10.50
C LEU A 775 -27.12 -39.10 9.23
N PRO A 776 -26.67 -40.36 9.35
CA PRO A 776 -26.32 -41.19 8.21
C PRO A 776 -27.40 -41.21 7.11
N GLY A 777 -26.98 -41.10 5.85
CA GLY A 777 -27.83 -41.03 4.67
C GLY A 777 -28.61 -39.72 4.50
N LYS A 778 -28.45 -38.73 5.39
CA LYS A 778 -29.15 -37.43 5.30
C LYS A 778 -28.26 -36.36 4.66
N THR A 779 -28.93 -35.29 4.20
CA THR A 779 -28.30 -34.09 3.65
C THR A 779 -28.79 -32.87 4.40
N VAL A 780 -27.87 -32.00 4.80
CA VAL A 780 -28.14 -30.69 5.40
C VAL A 780 -27.63 -29.59 4.47
N GLN A 781 -28.22 -28.40 4.51
CA GLN A 781 -27.90 -27.32 3.58
C GLN A 781 -27.97 -25.93 4.21
N ALA A 782 -27.25 -25.00 3.61
CA ALA A 782 -27.30 -23.58 3.88
C ALA A 782 -27.35 -22.81 2.57
N LYS A 783 -28.13 -21.73 2.54
CA LYS A 783 -28.36 -20.89 1.37
C LYS A 783 -27.73 -19.53 1.61
N GLY A 784 -27.14 -18.96 0.57
CA GLY A 784 -26.58 -17.62 0.62
C GLY A 784 -26.84 -16.86 -0.67
N ILE A 785 -26.62 -15.55 -0.62
CA ILE A 785 -26.65 -14.69 -1.79
C ILE A 785 -25.47 -13.72 -1.80
N ILE A 786 -25.10 -13.28 -2.99
CA ILE A 786 -24.27 -12.09 -3.22
C ILE A 786 -25.05 -11.09 -4.08
N ALA A 787 -25.01 -9.82 -3.70
CA ALA A 787 -25.65 -8.72 -4.41
C ALA A 787 -24.69 -7.54 -4.55
N PHE A 788 -24.93 -6.73 -5.58
CA PHE A 788 -24.28 -5.44 -5.78
C PHE A 788 -25.31 -4.31 -5.69
N HIS A 789 -24.90 -3.16 -5.17
CA HIS A 789 -25.78 -2.00 -5.02
C HIS A 789 -25.02 -0.70 -5.30
N GLU A 790 -25.64 0.21 -6.03
CA GLU A 790 -25.17 1.59 -6.22
C GLU A 790 -26.13 2.53 -5.49
N GLY A 791 -25.58 3.40 -4.63
CA GLY A 791 -26.35 4.40 -3.88
C GLY A 791 -26.04 4.48 -2.39
N LYS A 792 -26.77 5.38 -1.73
CA LYS A 792 -26.77 5.60 -0.27
C LYS A 792 -27.89 4.75 0.34
N GLY A 793 -27.72 4.29 1.58
CA GLY A 793 -28.79 3.56 2.30
C GLY A 793 -28.60 2.04 2.39
N ILE A 794 -27.37 1.57 2.64
CA ILE A 794 -27.04 0.14 2.70
C ILE A 794 -27.95 -0.69 3.63
N ARG A 795 -28.37 -0.14 4.78
CA ARG A 795 -29.26 -0.87 5.71
C ARG A 795 -30.66 -1.12 5.13
N GLN A 796 -31.21 -0.17 4.37
CA GLN A 796 -32.49 -0.35 3.69
C GLN A 796 -32.39 -1.42 2.60
N GLN A 797 -31.29 -1.40 1.84
CA GLN A 797 -31.04 -2.44 0.84
C GLN A 797 -30.86 -3.83 1.46
N ILE A 798 -30.15 -3.93 2.59
CA ILE A 798 -30.05 -5.19 3.35
C ILE A 798 -31.44 -5.65 3.82
N ALA A 799 -32.28 -4.76 4.34
CA ALA A 799 -33.65 -5.10 4.75
C ALA A 799 -34.51 -5.61 3.58
N LYS A 800 -34.41 -4.98 2.40
CA LYS A 800 -35.07 -5.46 1.17
C LYS A 800 -34.60 -6.88 0.80
N LEU A 801 -33.29 -7.11 0.79
CA LEU A 801 -32.72 -8.43 0.44
C LEU A 801 -33.10 -9.51 1.46
N LYS A 802 -33.13 -9.17 2.75
CA LYS A 802 -33.63 -10.03 3.84
C LYS A 802 -35.05 -10.52 3.53
N ALA A 803 -35.98 -9.61 3.24
CA ALA A 803 -37.37 -9.95 2.97
C ALA A 803 -37.58 -10.84 1.73
N LEU A 804 -36.73 -10.69 0.70
CA LEU A 804 -36.87 -11.38 -0.57
C LEU A 804 -36.25 -12.79 -0.60
N TYR A 805 -35.09 -12.97 0.04
CA TYR A 805 -34.24 -14.15 -0.21
C TYR A 805 -33.98 -15.04 1.00
N LEU A 806 -33.90 -14.48 2.21
CA LEU A 806 -33.40 -15.17 3.41
C LEU A 806 -34.30 -14.89 4.63
N ASN A 807 -35.60 -15.20 4.52
CA ASN A 807 -36.54 -15.16 5.65
C ASN A 807 -37.86 -15.93 5.41
N ARG A 808 -37.87 -16.85 4.43
CA ARG A 808 -38.99 -17.80 4.32
C ARG A 808 -38.71 -18.97 5.25
N ARG A 809 -39.11 -18.80 6.52
CA ARG A 809 -39.38 -19.94 7.41
C ARG A 809 -40.49 -20.79 6.80
#